data_AF-A0A8B8E3G7-F1
#
_entry.id   AF-A0A8B8E3G7-F1
#
_cell.length_a   1.000
_cell.length_b   1.000
_cell.length_c   1.000
_cell.angle_alpha   90.00
_cell.angle_beta   90.00
_cell.angle_gamma   90.00
#
_symmetry.space_group_name_H-M   'P 1'
#
loop_
_entity.id
_entity.type
_entity.pdbx_description
1 polymer ?
#
loop_
_entity_poly.entity_id
_entity_poly.type
_entity_poly.pdbx_seq_one_letter_code
_entity_poly.pdbx_strand_id
1 'polypeptide(L)'
;MAANISDIDVITDVEGIDIPECAHGPALMFVRYRGSDAGRKFFACSAFRDRKHCSFFQWCDEKVSQEKIELRKVINKSLEPKFSHKEYRSRFQSFKKFPKEDKSLCRTCGLFLLPDERSDHERHDILSGISKAMLKTPSRLFLPLDNNKTYAQYLFSKKTVKFVLEQLKSMNKMRVICLGAPRIHEAIMNEEDGELESYLLDLDFRYMQLYGSKSFARYNMFNHHFFDGDASVNSLTEFMTGCPHDSVAMVFDPPFGGMVEALSVSIRKLSDLWKTATQAPKDLTVSILWFFPYFLEKRIIDSFTDFHMLDYKVDYDNHTLFRGDVKKYGSPVRIFTNLPPQQIVLPSDEGYWFCGVCKRYSAKENLHCDVCDQCPTKYGATYKHCFKCDRCVKPSKQHCDVCKSCQLKDHSCNSPSQGCHICGALDHKRKECPNKGSHTEIKRLNIDGLLVYFPYDYIYPEQYMYMMELKKTLDAKGHCALEMPSGTGKTISLLSLIVAYMKANPLEVTKLIYCSRTVPELEKVVAELKNLMDYYEQQLGKGKPKILGLALSSRKNLCINPEVIEEREGKTVDALCHKLTASFIRANHKRDPTVPVCSFYESFDAHGKEIPLPEGVYGLDELQEYGRKKGFCPYFMARHAINHANIVVYSYYYLLDPKIAEVVSKELSKKAVVVFDEAHNIDNVCIESMSIKITRRTLEKCQQNIDGLNKQIQRLKDCDAERLKTEYQKLVQGLRDANIARETDVILANPVLPDDVLKEAVPGNIRTAEHFLGFVKRFLEYMKIRLRVQHVVSESPPSFLKDCAQKVCIERKPLRFCAERLNSLMRTLELVEIQDYSALSLLCHFATLVSTYAKGFVLIIEPFDDRTPTISNPILHFSCMDASIAIKPVFDRFQTVVITSGTLSPLEMYPRILDFRPVTMATFTMTLARTCICPMVVSKGNDQVAMSSKYETREDVAVIRNYGNLLVEFCSIVPDGIVCFFTSYIYMESTVAAWYEQGIIDQVQKHKLLFIETQDAAETSLALLNYQKACENGRGAVLLSVARGKVSEGIDFDHHFGRAVIMFGVPYVYTQSKILKARLEYLRDQYQIRENDFLTFDAMRHAAQCVGRALRGKTDYGIMVFADKRFARADKRSKIPRWIQEHLKDGLCNLSTDEAVQVSKRFLRQMAQPFSREDQLGLSLLTVEQLDQEDTKKKLQSRMQYV
;
A
#
# COMPACT_ATOMS: atom_id res chain seq x y z
N MET A 1 -16.04 17.22 -11.47
CA MET A 1 -16.88 16.17 -10.86
C MET A 1 -18.22 16.24 -11.57
N ALA A 2 -18.79 15.29 -12.32
CA ALA A 2 -18.54 13.87 -12.55
C ALA A 2 -18.78 13.58 -14.05
N ALA A 3 -17.86 12.85 -14.69
CA ALA A 3 -17.97 12.18 -16.00
C ALA A 3 -16.54 11.89 -16.48
N ASN A 4 -15.93 10.85 -15.93
CA ASN A 4 -14.82 10.09 -16.52
C ASN A 4 -14.64 8.83 -15.67
N ILE A 5 -15.69 8.01 -15.67
CA ILE A 5 -15.60 6.58 -15.42
C ILE A 5 -15.88 5.98 -16.80
N SER A 6 -14.88 5.99 -17.68
CA SER A 6 -15.06 5.57 -19.09
C SER A 6 -15.22 4.05 -19.23
N ASP A 7 -15.03 3.31 -18.15
CA ASP A 7 -14.78 1.87 -18.17
C ASP A 7 -15.70 1.09 -17.21
N ILE A 8 -16.69 1.71 -16.57
CA ILE A 8 -17.61 1.02 -15.65
C ILE A 8 -19.06 1.42 -15.95
N ASP A 9 -19.88 0.44 -16.32
CA ASP A 9 -21.33 0.59 -16.48
C ASP A 9 -22.07 -0.18 -15.37
N VAL A 10 -23.28 0.28 -15.02
CA VAL A 10 -24.19 -0.44 -14.13
C VAL A 10 -25.06 -1.38 -14.96
N ILE A 11 -25.23 -2.61 -14.48
CA ILE A 11 -26.16 -3.58 -15.06
C ILE A 11 -27.44 -3.55 -14.23
N THR A 12 -28.55 -3.16 -14.84
CA THR A 12 -29.85 -3.05 -14.18
C THR A 12 -30.69 -4.32 -14.27
N ASP A 13 -30.47 -5.15 -15.29
CA ASP A 13 -31.18 -6.42 -15.50
C ASP A 13 -30.34 -7.58 -14.94
N VAL A 14 -30.75 -8.07 -13.78
CA VAL A 14 -30.06 -9.11 -12.99
C VAL A 14 -31.00 -10.26 -12.60
N GLU A 15 -31.95 -10.60 -13.48
CA GLU A 15 -32.89 -11.69 -13.26
C GLU A 15 -32.16 -13.02 -12.99
N GLY A 16 -32.56 -13.72 -11.92
CA GLY A 16 -32.03 -15.03 -11.54
C GLY A 16 -30.68 -15.02 -10.80
N ILE A 17 -30.14 -13.85 -10.42
CA ILE A 17 -28.88 -13.73 -9.67
C ILE A 17 -29.16 -13.29 -8.23
N ASP A 18 -28.58 -13.98 -7.26
CA ASP A 18 -28.66 -13.60 -5.84
C ASP A 18 -27.85 -12.32 -5.58
N ILE A 19 -28.53 -11.25 -5.14
CA ILE A 19 -27.93 -9.92 -4.99
C ILE A 19 -27.46 -9.74 -3.54
N PRO A 20 -26.15 -9.57 -3.30
CA PRO A 20 -25.65 -9.38 -1.96
C PRO A 20 -26.07 -8.02 -1.37
N GLU A 21 -26.51 -8.00 -0.11
CA GLU A 21 -26.88 -6.80 0.63
C GLU A 21 -25.77 -6.20 1.52
N CYS A 22 -25.70 -4.88 1.59
CA CYS A 22 -24.94 -4.15 2.60
C CYS A 22 -25.90 -3.42 3.55
N ALA A 23 -25.39 -2.69 4.54
CA ALA A 23 -26.20 -1.88 5.47
C ALA A 23 -27.10 -0.81 4.80
N HIS A 24 -26.92 -0.58 3.49
CA HIS A 24 -27.69 0.37 2.69
C HIS A 24 -28.66 -0.31 1.72
N GLY A 25 -28.92 -1.60 1.93
CA GLY A 25 -29.78 -2.43 1.09
C GLY A 25 -29.00 -3.21 0.01
N PRO A 26 -29.72 -3.76 -0.98
CA PRO A 26 -29.15 -4.55 -2.06
C PRO A 26 -28.06 -3.81 -2.85
N ALA A 27 -26.95 -4.48 -3.13
CA ALA A 27 -25.89 -3.92 -3.95
C ALA A 27 -26.31 -3.76 -5.42
N LEU A 28 -25.65 -2.85 -6.14
CA LEU A 28 -25.80 -2.75 -7.59
C LEU A 28 -24.70 -3.58 -8.26
N MET A 29 -25.06 -4.20 -9.38
CA MET A 29 -24.11 -4.90 -10.24
C MET A 29 -23.48 -3.90 -11.21
N PHE A 30 -22.16 -3.94 -11.29
CA PHE A 30 -21.35 -3.14 -12.18
C PHE A 30 -20.53 -4.06 -13.07
N VAL A 31 -20.27 -3.61 -14.29
CA VAL A 31 -19.33 -4.25 -15.21
C VAL A 31 -18.18 -3.31 -15.45
N ARG A 32 -16.95 -3.80 -15.23
CA ARG A 32 -15.74 -3.05 -15.58
C ARG A 32 -15.17 -3.58 -16.87
N TYR A 33 -15.19 -2.75 -17.91
CA TYR A 33 -14.57 -3.05 -19.19
C TYR A 33 -13.07 -2.76 -19.11
N ARG A 34 -12.24 -3.74 -19.44
CA ARG A 34 -10.80 -3.55 -19.68
C ARG A 34 -10.56 -3.75 -21.17
N GLY A 35 -10.63 -2.68 -21.97
CA GLY A 35 -10.41 -2.80 -23.42
C GLY A 35 -11.53 -3.57 -24.14
N SER A 36 -11.17 -4.56 -24.96
CA SER A 36 -12.05 -5.25 -25.92
C SER A 36 -12.77 -6.50 -25.42
N ASP A 37 -12.52 -6.97 -24.19
CA ASP A 37 -13.15 -8.18 -23.65
C ASP A 37 -14.41 -7.90 -22.83
N ALA A 38 -15.28 -8.91 -22.75
CA ALA A 38 -16.49 -8.92 -21.93
C ALA A 38 -16.13 -8.59 -20.47
N GLY A 39 -16.51 -7.39 -20.02
CA GLY A 39 -16.09 -6.85 -18.72
C GLY A 39 -16.48 -7.76 -17.55
N ARG A 40 -15.65 -7.77 -16.50
CA ARG A 40 -15.93 -8.56 -15.30
C ARG A 40 -16.99 -7.87 -14.44
N LYS A 41 -17.99 -8.64 -14.00
CA LYS A 41 -19.12 -8.17 -13.19
C LYS A 41 -18.82 -8.23 -11.70
N PHE A 42 -19.22 -7.21 -10.95
CA PHE A 42 -19.05 -7.14 -9.50
C PHE A 42 -20.22 -6.40 -8.85
N PHE A 43 -20.49 -6.71 -7.59
CA PHE A 43 -21.42 -6.00 -6.74
C PHE A 43 -20.69 -4.96 -5.88
N ALA A 44 -21.26 -3.77 -5.81
CA ALA A 44 -20.82 -2.72 -4.89
C ALA A 44 -22.03 -1.97 -4.32
N CYS A 45 -21.82 -1.27 -3.20
CA CYS A 45 -22.88 -0.55 -2.52
C CYS A 45 -23.58 0.43 -3.48
N SER A 46 -24.92 0.36 -3.51
CA SER A 46 -25.77 1.17 -4.39
C SER A 46 -25.73 2.67 -4.02
N ALA A 47 -25.62 2.95 -2.72
CA ALA A 47 -25.60 4.30 -2.17
C ALA A 47 -24.19 4.87 -2.02
N PHE A 48 -23.20 4.05 -1.67
CA PHE A 48 -21.80 4.46 -1.44
C PHE A 48 -20.88 3.87 -2.51
N ARG A 49 -20.42 4.70 -3.44
CA ARG A 49 -19.56 4.26 -4.54
C ARG A 49 -18.07 4.31 -4.22
N ASP A 50 -17.71 4.96 -3.12
CA ASP A 50 -16.36 4.97 -2.58
C ASP A 50 -16.24 3.93 -1.47
N ARG A 51 -15.26 3.03 -1.62
CA ARG A 51 -14.94 1.97 -0.65
C ARG A 51 -14.55 2.51 0.73
N LYS A 52 -14.20 3.80 0.83
CA LYS A 52 -13.92 4.48 2.10
C LYS A 52 -15.12 4.59 3.04
N HIS A 53 -16.35 4.61 2.50
CA HIS A 53 -17.56 4.84 3.29
C HIS A 53 -18.43 3.59 3.44
N CYS A 54 -18.45 2.73 2.42
CA CYS A 54 -18.94 1.37 2.56
C CYS A 54 -17.92 0.46 1.88
N SER A 55 -17.23 -0.37 2.67
CA SER A 55 -16.21 -1.30 2.16
C SER A 55 -16.83 -2.48 1.39
N PHE A 56 -18.16 -2.51 1.24
CA PHE A 56 -18.87 -3.60 0.59
C PHE A 56 -18.51 -3.71 -0.90
N PHE A 57 -17.88 -4.84 -1.24
CA PHE A 57 -17.52 -5.21 -2.60
C PHE A 57 -17.48 -6.74 -2.68
N GLN A 58 -18.04 -7.30 -3.76
CA GLN A 58 -18.06 -8.74 -4.00
C GLN A 58 -18.03 -9.00 -5.51
N TRP A 59 -17.19 -9.91 -5.99
CA TRP A 59 -17.26 -10.29 -7.41
C TRP A 59 -18.51 -11.16 -7.68
N CYS A 60 -19.10 -11.06 -8.87
CA CYS A 60 -20.28 -11.85 -9.21
C CYS A 60 -20.00 -13.37 -9.18
N ASP A 61 -18.76 -13.76 -9.45
CA ASP A 61 -18.26 -15.14 -9.48
C ASP A 61 -17.65 -15.61 -8.14
N GLU A 62 -17.64 -14.76 -7.11
CA GLU A 62 -17.04 -15.08 -5.81
C GLU A 62 -17.93 -16.00 -4.98
N LYS A 63 -17.44 -17.20 -4.64
CA LYS A 63 -18.08 -18.07 -3.65
C LYS A 63 -17.74 -17.58 -2.24
N VAL A 64 -18.74 -17.07 -1.52
CA VAL A 64 -18.57 -16.49 -0.17
C VAL A 64 -18.76 -17.56 0.90
N SER A 65 -17.84 -17.66 1.86
CA SER A 65 -17.96 -18.58 3.00
C SER A 65 -19.09 -18.18 3.96
N GLN A 66 -19.64 -19.15 4.69
CA GLN A 66 -20.70 -18.91 5.67
C GLN A 66 -20.28 -17.91 6.76
N GLU A 67 -19.03 -18.00 7.21
CA GLU A 67 -18.42 -17.08 8.19
C GLU A 67 -18.37 -15.63 7.67
N LYS A 68 -18.05 -15.43 6.39
CA LYS A 68 -18.01 -14.08 5.77
C LYS A 68 -19.41 -13.49 5.64
N ILE A 69 -20.43 -14.33 5.43
CA ILE A 69 -21.84 -13.93 5.46
C ILE A 69 -22.25 -13.52 6.88
N GLU A 70 -21.88 -14.29 7.90
CA GLU A 70 -22.19 -13.97 9.30
C GLU A 70 -21.50 -12.69 9.77
N LEU A 71 -20.20 -12.53 9.48
CA LEU A 71 -19.43 -11.33 9.82
C LEU A 71 -20.02 -10.09 9.15
N ARG A 72 -20.54 -10.24 7.92
CA ARG A 72 -21.25 -9.18 7.22
C ARG A 72 -22.62 -8.86 7.84
N LYS A 73 -23.36 -9.84 8.34
CA LYS A 73 -24.59 -9.58 9.13
C LYS A 73 -24.27 -8.77 10.38
N VAL A 74 -23.17 -9.08 11.07
CA VAL A 74 -22.73 -8.33 12.27
C VAL A 74 -22.35 -6.88 11.91
N ILE A 75 -21.57 -6.68 10.83
CA ILE A 75 -21.21 -5.34 10.37
C ILE A 75 -22.46 -4.54 9.95
N ASN A 76 -23.36 -5.14 9.18
CA ASN A 76 -24.59 -4.47 8.74
C ASN A 76 -25.43 -4.03 9.95
N LYS A 77 -25.59 -4.90 10.96
CA LYS A 77 -26.30 -4.59 12.20
C LYS A 77 -25.66 -3.44 12.99
N SER A 78 -24.33 -3.26 12.90
CA SER A 78 -23.64 -2.14 13.56
C SER A 78 -23.88 -0.78 12.89
N LEU A 79 -24.30 -0.78 11.62
CA LEU A 79 -24.55 0.43 10.81
C LEU A 79 -26.05 0.78 10.71
N GLU A 80 -26.92 -0.07 11.25
CA GLU A 80 -28.36 0.18 11.32
C GLU A 80 -28.71 1.23 12.38
N PRO A 81 -29.84 1.95 12.21
CA PRO A 81 -30.33 2.87 13.22
C PRO A 81 -30.48 2.17 14.58
N LYS A 82 -30.08 2.86 15.65
CA LYS A 82 -30.10 2.33 17.02
C LYS A 82 -31.51 1.91 17.50
N PHE A 83 -32.55 2.55 16.96
CA PHE A 83 -33.94 2.32 17.34
C PHE A 83 -34.79 2.08 16.09
N SER A 84 -35.86 1.30 16.24
CA SER A 84 -36.89 1.13 15.20
C SER A 84 -37.70 2.43 15.01
N HIS A 85 -38.42 2.55 13.88
CA HIS A 85 -39.28 3.73 13.60
C HIS A 85 -40.29 3.99 14.73
N LYS A 86 -40.90 2.93 15.26
CA LYS A 86 -41.87 3.01 16.36
C LYS A 86 -41.25 3.52 17.66
N GLU A 87 -40.04 3.06 17.98
CA GLU A 87 -39.30 3.50 19.17
C GLU A 87 -38.84 4.95 19.04
N TYR A 88 -38.28 5.33 17.90
CA TYR A 88 -37.96 6.73 17.61
C TYR A 88 -39.18 7.63 17.78
N ARG A 89 -40.36 7.17 17.33
CA ARG A 89 -41.60 7.93 17.48
C ARG A 89 -42.02 8.08 18.94
N SER A 90 -41.98 7.01 19.71
CA SER A 90 -42.30 7.01 21.14
C SER A 90 -41.36 7.96 21.91
N ARG A 91 -40.06 7.85 21.65
CA ARG A 91 -39.04 8.73 22.25
C ARG A 91 -39.28 10.18 21.91
N PHE A 92 -39.59 10.50 20.65
CA PHE A 92 -39.85 11.87 20.24
C PHE A 92 -41.15 12.44 20.83
N GLN A 93 -42.17 11.62 21.06
CA GLN A 93 -43.38 12.04 21.78
C GLN A 93 -43.08 12.40 23.24
N SER A 94 -42.24 11.63 23.93
CA SER A 94 -41.74 11.97 25.26
C SER A 94 -40.90 13.25 25.23
N PHE A 95 -39.98 13.36 24.27
CA PHE A 95 -39.15 14.54 24.05
C PHE A 95 -39.97 15.83 23.91
N LYS A 96 -41.11 15.78 23.20
CA LYS A 96 -41.99 16.94 23.01
C LYS A 96 -42.59 17.50 24.30
N LYS A 97 -42.76 16.67 25.34
CA LYS A 97 -43.38 17.07 26.62
C LYS A 97 -42.47 17.94 27.49
N PHE A 98 -41.16 17.89 27.29
CA PHE A 98 -40.21 18.67 28.08
C PHE A 98 -40.25 20.18 27.78
N PRO A 99 -39.89 21.04 28.75
CA PRO A 99 -39.71 22.47 28.52
C PRO A 99 -38.54 22.73 27.53
N LYS A 100 -38.46 23.95 26.99
CA LYS A 100 -37.48 24.30 25.94
C LYS A 100 -36.03 24.07 26.39
N GLU A 101 -35.74 24.33 27.66
CA GLU A 101 -34.40 24.27 28.25
C GLU A 101 -33.82 22.85 28.28
N ASP A 102 -34.69 21.86 28.48
CA ASP A 102 -34.31 20.44 28.57
C ASP A 102 -34.29 19.73 27.21
N LYS A 103 -34.77 20.40 26.16
CA LYS A 103 -34.78 19.86 24.80
C LYS A 103 -33.42 20.01 24.15
N SER A 104 -32.73 18.89 23.96
CA SER A 104 -31.42 18.83 23.32
C SER A 104 -31.33 17.79 22.18
N LEU A 105 -30.51 18.08 21.18
CA LEU A 105 -30.18 17.22 20.05
C LEU A 105 -28.67 17.03 20.04
N CYS A 106 -28.22 15.77 20.11
CA CYS A 106 -26.83 15.45 19.83
C CYS A 106 -26.60 15.50 18.31
N ARG A 107 -25.82 16.46 17.82
CA ARG A 107 -25.47 16.61 16.40
C ARG A 107 -24.48 15.54 15.93
N THR A 108 -23.63 15.05 16.83
CA THR A 108 -22.69 13.95 16.54
C THR A 108 -23.43 12.63 16.30
N CYS A 109 -24.42 12.30 17.14
CA CYS A 109 -25.19 11.05 17.03
C CYS A 109 -26.47 11.20 16.18
N GLY A 110 -26.90 12.43 15.88
CA GLY A 110 -28.16 12.71 15.21
C GLY A 110 -29.42 12.36 16.01
N LEU A 111 -29.34 12.31 17.36
CA LEU A 111 -30.38 11.78 18.25
C LEU A 111 -30.94 12.88 19.18
N PHE A 112 -32.27 13.00 19.26
CA PHE A 112 -32.91 13.80 20.31
C PHE A 112 -32.74 13.10 21.67
N LEU A 113 -32.12 13.82 22.62
CA LEU A 113 -31.76 13.27 23.92
C LEU A 113 -32.91 13.42 24.91
N LEU A 114 -33.17 12.37 25.68
CA LEU A 114 -33.96 12.46 26.92
C LEU A 114 -33.06 12.98 28.05
N PRO A 115 -33.61 13.62 29.10
CA PRO A 115 -32.80 14.24 30.16
C PRO A 115 -31.75 13.30 30.79
N ASP A 116 -32.11 12.04 30.99
CA ASP A 116 -31.25 11.02 31.62
C ASP A 116 -30.08 10.56 30.72
N GLU A 117 -30.14 10.83 29.41
CA GLU A 117 -29.14 10.37 28.43
C GLU A 117 -28.07 11.43 28.16
N ARG A 118 -28.16 12.60 28.81
CA ARG A 118 -27.27 13.74 28.56
C ARG A 118 -25.84 13.48 29.07
N SER A 119 -25.69 12.72 30.16
CA SER A 119 -24.38 12.34 30.73
C SER A 119 -23.54 11.51 29.75
N ASP A 120 -24.18 10.65 28.97
CA ASP A 120 -23.48 9.76 28.02
C ASP A 120 -22.93 10.51 26.79
N HIS A 121 -23.31 11.79 26.63
CA HIS A 121 -23.03 12.60 25.45
C HIS A 121 -22.19 13.86 25.77
N GLU A 122 -21.54 13.94 26.94
CA GLU A 122 -20.76 15.11 27.38
C GLU A 122 -19.63 15.52 26.40
N ARG A 123 -19.08 14.57 25.64
CA ARG A 123 -18.01 14.80 24.65
C ARG A 123 -18.51 15.02 23.22
N HIS A 124 -19.82 15.05 23.01
CA HIS A 124 -20.46 15.22 21.71
C HIS A 124 -20.95 16.66 21.48
N ASP A 125 -21.18 17.04 20.22
CA ASP A 125 -21.76 18.35 19.87
C ASP A 125 -23.26 18.35 20.20
N ILE A 126 -23.67 19.11 21.23
CA ILE A 126 -25.06 19.17 21.70
C ILE A 126 -25.68 20.52 21.37
N LEU A 127 -26.79 20.50 20.64
CA LEU A 127 -27.67 21.65 20.43
C LEU A 127 -28.77 21.65 21.49
N SER A 128 -28.68 22.54 22.48
CA SER A 128 -29.71 22.74 23.53
C SER A 128 -30.73 23.82 23.15
N GLY A 129 -31.87 23.86 23.83
CA GLY A 129 -32.85 24.94 23.68
C GLY A 129 -33.77 24.83 22.46
N ILE A 130 -34.08 23.61 22.02
CA ILE A 130 -34.80 23.38 20.75
C ILE A 130 -36.25 23.89 20.85
N SER A 131 -36.57 24.90 20.05
CA SER A 131 -37.91 25.50 20.01
C SER A 131 -38.88 24.68 19.15
N LYS A 132 -40.19 24.88 19.37
CA LYS A 132 -41.23 24.29 18.51
C LYS A 132 -41.08 24.69 17.04
N ALA A 133 -40.60 25.92 16.77
CA ALA A 133 -40.34 26.41 15.41
C ALA A 133 -39.15 25.70 14.74
N MET A 134 -38.12 25.32 15.51
CA MET A 134 -36.99 24.55 14.97
C MET A 134 -37.41 23.12 14.60
N LEU A 135 -38.29 22.49 15.38
CA LEU A 135 -38.83 21.15 15.08
C LEU A 135 -39.66 21.10 13.78
N LYS A 136 -40.19 22.25 13.35
CA LYS A 136 -40.87 22.42 12.06
C LYS A 136 -39.91 22.45 10.86
N THR A 137 -38.60 22.66 11.09
CA THR A 137 -37.58 22.71 10.02
C THR A 137 -36.43 21.71 10.25
N PRO A 138 -36.70 20.39 10.23
CA PRO A 138 -35.70 19.33 10.47
C PRO A 138 -34.41 19.45 9.66
N SER A 139 -34.46 19.86 8.40
CA SER A 139 -33.30 20.09 7.52
C SER A 139 -32.36 21.21 7.99
N ARG A 140 -32.73 21.98 9.02
CA ARG A 140 -31.84 22.93 9.71
C ARG A 140 -31.29 22.37 11.03
N LEU A 141 -31.95 21.35 11.58
CA LEU A 141 -31.55 20.68 12.81
C LEU A 141 -30.47 19.62 12.53
N PHE A 142 -30.68 18.82 11.49
CA PHE A 142 -29.72 17.85 11.03
C PHE A 142 -28.73 18.51 10.07
N LEU A 143 -27.45 18.47 10.42
CA LEU A 143 -26.40 18.96 9.52
C LEU A 143 -26.41 18.11 8.24
N PRO A 144 -26.32 18.75 7.05
CA PRO A 144 -26.18 18.04 5.78
C PRO A 144 -24.94 17.16 5.81
N LEU A 145 -25.03 16.00 5.17
CA LEU A 145 -23.90 15.10 5.04
C LEU A 145 -22.97 15.64 3.92
N ASP A 146 -22.00 16.49 4.29
CA ASP A 146 -21.21 17.37 3.38
C ASP A 146 -20.16 16.68 2.48
N ASN A 147 -20.36 15.44 2.02
CA ASN A 147 -19.43 14.82 1.06
C ASN A 147 -19.88 14.95 -0.41
N ASN A 148 -19.24 15.88 -1.12
CA ASN A 148 -19.48 16.28 -2.52
C ASN A 148 -19.39 15.16 -3.59
N LYS A 149 -19.02 13.92 -3.26
CA LYS A 149 -18.97 12.80 -4.22
C LYS A 149 -19.84 11.60 -3.87
N THR A 150 -20.39 11.55 -2.67
CA THR A 150 -20.96 10.33 -2.11
C THR A 150 -22.26 10.57 -1.33
N TYR A 151 -22.46 11.72 -0.68
CA TYR A 151 -23.61 12.00 0.21
C TYR A 151 -24.16 13.42 0.19
N ALA A 152 -23.71 14.30 -0.71
CA ALA A 152 -24.09 15.70 -0.62
C ALA A 152 -25.61 15.91 -0.77
N GLN A 153 -26.29 16.06 0.37
CA GLN A 153 -27.66 16.54 0.47
C GLN A 153 -27.61 18.03 0.16
N TYR A 154 -28.04 18.42 -1.03
CA TYR A 154 -28.20 19.83 -1.37
C TYR A 154 -29.61 20.25 -1.00
N LEU A 155 -29.72 21.26 -0.13
CA LEU A 155 -31.01 21.72 0.34
C LEU A 155 -31.47 22.88 -0.52
N PHE A 156 -32.63 22.71 -1.19
CA PHE A 156 -33.23 23.79 -2.00
C PHE A 156 -33.32 25.09 -1.22
N SER A 157 -33.01 26.19 -1.92
CA SER A 157 -33.19 27.54 -1.40
C SER A 157 -34.67 27.83 -1.18
N LYS A 158 -34.98 28.79 -0.29
CA LYS A 158 -36.36 29.25 -0.06
C LYS A 158 -37.07 29.66 -1.36
N LYS A 159 -36.33 30.26 -2.28
CA LYS A 159 -36.83 30.73 -3.59
C LYS A 159 -37.26 29.56 -4.47
N THR A 160 -36.42 28.54 -4.59
CA THR A 160 -36.73 27.32 -5.35
C THR A 160 -37.90 26.55 -4.72
N VAL A 161 -37.94 26.43 -3.38
CA VAL A 161 -39.07 25.80 -2.68
C VAL A 161 -40.39 26.50 -3.00
N LYS A 162 -40.42 27.84 -2.90
CA LYS A 162 -41.61 28.63 -3.22
C LYS A 162 -42.07 28.41 -4.66
N PHE A 163 -41.15 28.48 -5.62
CA PHE A 163 -41.44 28.22 -7.04
C PHE A 163 -42.08 26.84 -7.25
N VAL A 164 -41.50 25.78 -6.68
CA VAL A 164 -42.02 24.41 -6.86
C VAL A 164 -43.43 24.26 -6.28
N LEU A 165 -43.70 24.84 -5.10
CA LEU A 165 -45.04 24.81 -4.49
C LEU A 165 -46.08 25.53 -5.35
N GLU A 166 -45.76 26.72 -5.86
CA GLU A 166 -46.65 27.47 -6.75
C GLU A 166 -47.00 26.68 -8.02
N GLN A 167 -46.03 25.99 -8.62
CA GLN A 167 -46.28 25.13 -9.78
C GLN A 167 -47.15 23.91 -9.44
N LEU A 168 -46.90 23.26 -8.31
CA LEU A 168 -47.70 22.11 -7.87
C LEU A 168 -49.17 22.51 -7.63
N LYS A 169 -49.40 23.68 -7.01
CA LYS A 169 -50.74 24.24 -6.81
C LYS A 169 -51.42 24.64 -8.12
N SER A 170 -50.70 25.34 -9.02
CA SER A 170 -51.28 25.76 -10.30
C SER A 170 -51.67 24.58 -11.19
N MET A 171 -51.04 23.41 -10.99
CA MET A 171 -51.37 22.15 -11.64
C MET A 171 -52.43 21.32 -10.90
N ASN A 172 -53.09 21.88 -9.87
CA ASN A 172 -54.07 21.20 -9.02
C ASN A 172 -53.58 19.86 -8.46
N LYS A 173 -52.28 19.78 -8.09
CA LYS A 173 -51.76 18.62 -7.38
C LYS A 173 -52.20 18.68 -5.92
N MET A 174 -52.60 17.55 -5.35
CA MET A 174 -53.00 17.42 -3.95
C MET A 174 -51.98 16.60 -3.15
N ARG A 175 -51.34 15.61 -3.78
CA ARG A 175 -50.41 14.69 -3.09
C ARG A 175 -49.04 14.66 -3.75
N VAL A 176 -47.99 14.85 -2.95
CA VAL A 176 -46.63 15.03 -3.44
C VAL A 176 -45.68 14.01 -2.81
N ILE A 177 -45.09 13.15 -3.63
CA ILE A 177 -44.06 12.21 -3.19
C ILE A 177 -42.71 12.91 -3.35
N CYS A 178 -42.06 13.22 -2.23
CA CYS A 178 -40.77 13.89 -2.19
C CYS A 178 -39.67 12.84 -2.08
N LEU A 179 -38.82 12.71 -3.09
CA LEU A 179 -37.67 11.80 -3.09
C LEU A 179 -36.38 12.60 -2.92
N GLY A 180 -35.70 12.42 -1.78
CA GLY A 180 -34.48 13.17 -1.46
C GLY A 180 -34.69 14.69 -1.36
N ALA A 181 -35.94 15.14 -1.24
CA ALA A 181 -36.32 16.56 -1.26
C ALA A 181 -36.94 17.01 0.09
N PRO A 182 -36.21 16.91 1.22
CA PRO A 182 -36.78 17.17 2.54
C PRO A 182 -37.29 18.60 2.72
N ARG A 183 -36.70 19.59 2.04
CA ARG A 183 -37.14 21.01 2.09
C ARG A 183 -38.54 21.22 1.52
N ILE A 184 -38.93 20.48 0.48
CA ILE A 184 -40.26 20.58 -0.12
C ILE A 184 -41.28 19.93 0.82
N HIS A 185 -40.97 18.73 1.32
CA HIS A 185 -41.80 18.04 2.31
C HIS A 185 -42.04 18.91 3.57
N GLU A 186 -40.97 19.52 4.08
CA GLU A 186 -41.05 20.43 5.23
C GLU A 186 -41.94 21.66 4.97
N ALA A 187 -41.86 22.24 3.77
CA ALA A 187 -42.66 23.41 3.44
C ALA A 187 -44.15 23.06 3.34
N ILE A 188 -44.49 21.94 2.68
CA ILE A 188 -45.86 21.42 2.60
C ILE A 188 -46.42 21.12 3.99
N MET A 189 -45.64 20.45 4.85
CA MET A 189 -46.07 20.12 6.22
C MET A 189 -46.28 21.33 7.14
N ASN A 190 -45.75 22.50 6.77
CA ASN A 190 -45.87 23.73 7.54
C ASN A 190 -46.86 24.73 6.94
N GLU A 191 -47.47 24.39 5.81
CA GLU A 191 -48.45 25.23 5.13
C GLU A 191 -49.76 25.27 5.93
N GLU A 192 -50.36 26.47 6.05
CA GLU A 192 -51.55 26.68 6.87
C GLU A 192 -52.84 26.32 6.12
N ASP A 193 -52.82 26.39 4.79
CA ASP A 193 -54.00 26.20 3.93
C ASP A 193 -54.36 24.71 3.72
N GLY A 194 -53.43 23.79 3.97
CA GLY A 194 -53.68 22.34 3.91
C GLY A 194 -53.99 21.76 2.52
N GLU A 195 -53.75 22.51 1.44
CA GLU A 195 -54.06 22.09 0.06
C GLU A 195 -53.18 20.93 -0.44
N LEU A 196 -51.95 20.84 0.07
CA LEU A 196 -50.97 19.83 -0.32
C LEU A 196 -50.67 18.89 0.83
N GLU A 197 -50.65 17.58 0.54
CA GLU A 197 -50.09 16.56 1.42
C GLU A 197 -48.79 16.02 0.81
N SER A 198 -47.84 15.59 1.64
CA SER A 198 -46.58 15.04 1.14
C SER A 198 -46.07 13.83 1.89
N TYR A 199 -45.35 12.98 1.17
CA TYR A 199 -44.70 11.78 1.69
C TYR A 199 -43.21 11.80 1.32
N LEU A 200 -42.33 11.73 2.32
CA LEU A 200 -40.88 11.81 2.11
C LEU A 200 -40.24 10.41 2.02
N LEU A 201 -39.56 10.17 0.91
CA LEU A 201 -38.68 9.03 0.69
C LEU A 201 -37.23 9.51 0.74
N ASP A 202 -36.52 9.16 1.81
CA ASP A 202 -35.13 9.56 2.00
C ASP A 202 -34.30 8.42 2.60
N LEU A 203 -33.01 8.37 2.26
CA LEU A 203 -32.08 7.39 2.82
C LEU A 203 -31.70 7.74 4.27
N ASP A 204 -31.78 9.02 4.62
CA ASP A 204 -31.45 9.56 5.92
C ASP A 204 -32.49 9.21 6.98
N PHE A 205 -32.19 8.19 7.77
CA PHE A 205 -33.08 7.68 8.83
C PHE A 205 -33.31 8.68 9.97
N ARG A 206 -32.53 9.77 10.08
CA ARG A 206 -32.70 10.75 11.17
C ARG A 206 -34.10 11.39 11.15
N TYR A 207 -34.69 11.52 9.97
CA TYR A 207 -36.05 12.02 9.77
C TYR A 207 -37.14 11.12 10.36
N MET A 208 -36.87 9.82 10.59
CA MET A 208 -37.78 8.88 11.27
C MET A 208 -38.14 9.30 12.70
N GLN A 209 -37.29 10.11 13.34
CA GLN A 209 -37.57 10.68 14.66
C GLN A 209 -38.76 11.64 14.65
N LEU A 210 -38.90 12.41 13.57
CA LEU A 210 -39.85 13.52 13.49
C LEU A 210 -41.13 13.09 12.78
N TYR A 211 -40.99 12.35 11.68
CA TYR A 211 -42.07 11.93 10.80
C TYR A 211 -42.53 10.50 11.10
N GLY A 212 -43.83 10.27 11.02
CA GLY A 212 -44.41 8.94 11.20
C GLY A 212 -44.38 8.12 9.91
N SER A 213 -44.73 6.84 10.00
CA SER A 213 -44.79 5.93 8.84
C SER A 213 -45.74 6.42 7.73
N LYS A 214 -46.78 7.18 8.08
CA LYS A 214 -47.74 7.77 7.13
C LYS A 214 -47.18 8.91 6.27
N SER A 215 -46.02 9.46 6.61
CA SER A 215 -45.44 10.62 5.92
C SER A 215 -43.95 10.48 5.59
N PHE A 216 -43.32 9.38 6.02
CA PHE A 216 -41.91 9.11 5.78
C PHE A 216 -41.64 7.61 5.70
N ALA A 217 -40.82 7.21 4.73
CA ALA A 217 -40.19 5.90 4.71
C ALA A 217 -38.70 6.03 4.41
N ARG A 218 -37.89 5.23 5.11
CA ARG A 218 -36.46 5.12 4.81
C ARG A 218 -36.32 4.36 3.48
N TYR A 219 -35.76 5.03 2.48
CA TYR A 219 -35.78 4.55 1.10
C TYR A 219 -34.44 4.81 0.39
N ASN A 220 -33.91 3.77 -0.26
CA ASN A 220 -32.76 3.91 -1.14
C ASN A 220 -33.21 4.00 -2.60
N MET A 221 -33.08 5.20 -3.17
CA MET A 221 -33.49 5.51 -4.54
C MET A 221 -32.60 4.89 -5.64
N PHE A 222 -31.40 4.38 -5.32
CA PHE A 222 -30.51 3.80 -6.33
C PHE A 222 -30.81 2.33 -6.63
N ASN A 223 -31.53 1.64 -5.75
CA ASN A 223 -31.88 0.22 -5.90
C ASN A 223 -33.37 -0.08 -5.63
N HIS A 224 -34.19 0.96 -5.43
CA HIS A 224 -35.61 0.86 -5.09
C HIS A 224 -35.85 -0.01 -3.84
N HIS A 225 -35.12 0.25 -2.75
CA HIS A 225 -35.21 -0.54 -1.53
C HIS A 225 -35.88 0.23 -0.38
N PHE A 226 -36.93 -0.36 0.19
CA PHE A 226 -37.60 0.09 1.41
C PHE A 226 -37.08 -0.70 2.61
N PHE A 227 -36.52 -0.02 3.61
CA PHE A 227 -35.89 -0.70 4.74
C PHE A 227 -36.87 -1.35 5.71
N ASP A 228 -38.11 -0.85 5.81
CA ASP A 228 -39.17 -1.50 6.58
C ASP A 228 -40.03 -2.46 5.72
N GLY A 229 -39.56 -2.80 4.51
CA GLY A 229 -40.21 -3.75 3.62
C GLY A 229 -41.64 -3.36 3.21
N ASP A 230 -42.54 -4.34 3.21
CA ASP A 230 -43.93 -4.19 2.75
C ASP A 230 -44.72 -3.16 3.56
N ALA A 231 -44.35 -2.90 4.81
CA ALA A 231 -45.04 -1.91 5.65
C ALA A 231 -44.90 -0.48 5.07
N SER A 232 -43.71 -0.11 4.60
CA SER A 232 -43.50 1.19 3.94
C SER A 232 -44.20 1.25 2.58
N VAL A 233 -44.17 0.15 1.81
CA VAL A 233 -44.82 0.08 0.49
C VAL A 233 -46.33 0.25 0.64
N ASN A 234 -46.94 -0.43 1.61
CA ASN A 234 -48.37 -0.31 1.91
C ASN A 234 -48.71 1.10 2.37
N SER A 235 -47.91 1.71 3.24
CA SER A 235 -48.16 3.08 3.70
C SER A 235 -48.04 4.12 2.57
N LEU A 236 -47.09 3.95 1.65
CA LEU A 236 -46.96 4.80 0.47
C LEU A 236 -48.13 4.59 -0.49
N THR A 237 -48.57 3.34 -0.66
CA THR A 237 -49.74 2.97 -1.47
C THR A 237 -51.01 3.62 -0.91
N GLU A 238 -51.27 3.48 0.40
CA GLU A 238 -52.36 4.16 1.10
C GLU A 238 -52.31 5.68 0.93
N PHE A 239 -51.11 6.28 1.00
CA PHE A 239 -50.92 7.70 0.74
C PHE A 239 -51.27 8.11 -0.69
N MET A 240 -51.15 7.22 -1.69
CA MET A 240 -51.59 7.51 -3.06
C MET A 240 -53.08 7.22 -3.27
N THR A 241 -53.65 6.30 -2.49
CA THR A 241 -55.06 5.88 -2.59
C THR A 241 -56.02 6.94 -2.05
N GLY A 242 -57.06 7.29 -2.81
CA GLY A 242 -58.12 8.20 -2.35
C GLY A 242 -58.06 9.64 -2.89
N CYS A 243 -57.22 9.90 -3.89
CA CYS A 243 -57.26 11.12 -4.70
C CYS A 243 -57.28 10.77 -6.21
N PRO A 244 -57.79 11.64 -7.09
CA PRO A 244 -57.74 11.43 -8.54
C PRO A 244 -56.30 11.19 -9.01
N HIS A 245 -56.09 10.31 -9.99
CA HIS A 245 -54.74 9.96 -10.47
C HIS A 245 -53.92 11.19 -10.90
N ASP A 246 -54.55 12.17 -11.55
CA ASP A 246 -53.90 13.40 -12.01
C ASP A 246 -53.49 14.37 -10.88
N SER A 247 -53.95 14.14 -9.65
CA SER A 247 -53.63 15.00 -8.50
C SER A 247 -52.33 14.59 -7.78
N VAL A 248 -51.65 13.53 -8.23
CA VAL A 248 -50.37 13.08 -7.64
C VAL A 248 -49.18 13.60 -8.44
N ALA A 249 -48.14 14.08 -7.75
CA ALA A 249 -46.87 14.47 -8.37
C ALA A 249 -45.66 13.90 -7.59
N MET A 250 -44.56 13.68 -8.32
CA MET A 250 -43.28 13.26 -7.75
C MET A 250 -42.25 14.37 -7.91
N VAL A 251 -41.59 14.73 -6.81
CA VAL A 251 -40.51 15.73 -6.77
C VAL A 251 -39.22 15.02 -6.40
N PHE A 252 -38.23 15.05 -7.28
CA PHE A 252 -37.03 14.23 -7.17
C PHE A 252 -35.74 15.04 -7.18
N ASP A 253 -34.99 15.00 -6.07
CA ASP A 253 -33.69 15.67 -5.90
C ASP A 253 -32.60 14.66 -5.50
N PRO A 254 -32.12 13.82 -6.43
CA PRO A 254 -31.08 12.85 -6.15
C PRO A 254 -29.69 13.52 -6.06
N PRO A 255 -28.71 12.89 -5.39
CA PRO A 255 -27.33 13.38 -5.35
C PRO A 255 -26.73 13.58 -6.76
N PHE A 256 -26.00 14.68 -7.01
CA PHE A 256 -25.47 15.02 -8.34
C PHE A 256 -24.54 13.97 -8.97
N GLY A 257 -23.92 13.12 -8.16
CA GLY A 257 -23.12 11.98 -8.62
C GLY A 257 -23.94 10.76 -9.01
N GLY A 258 -25.27 10.79 -8.92
CA GLY A 258 -26.18 9.68 -9.18
C GLY A 258 -26.06 9.10 -10.60
N MET A 259 -26.42 7.82 -10.74
CA MET A 259 -26.38 7.11 -12.03
C MET A 259 -27.77 7.14 -12.61
N VAL A 260 -27.91 7.76 -13.78
CA VAL A 260 -29.19 7.98 -14.45
C VAL A 260 -29.90 6.65 -14.71
N GLU A 261 -29.14 5.62 -15.08
CA GLU A 261 -29.63 4.29 -15.40
C GLU A 261 -30.31 3.65 -14.17
N ALA A 262 -29.65 3.66 -13.01
CA ALA A 262 -30.19 3.12 -11.77
C ALA A 262 -31.41 3.93 -11.24
N LEU A 263 -31.34 5.27 -11.34
CA LEU A 263 -32.44 6.15 -10.93
C LEU A 263 -33.67 5.96 -11.82
N SER A 264 -33.49 5.74 -13.12
CA SER A 264 -34.58 5.51 -14.07
C SER A 264 -35.39 4.27 -13.72
N VAL A 265 -34.73 3.19 -13.24
CA VAL A 265 -35.40 1.97 -12.79
C VAL A 265 -36.28 2.25 -11.57
N SER A 266 -35.77 3.00 -10.60
CA SER A 266 -36.54 3.36 -9.40
C SER A 266 -37.74 4.24 -9.73
N ILE A 267 -37.59 5.20 -10.67
CA ILE A 267 -38.69 6.05 -11.16
C ILE A 267 -39.77 5.20 -11.83
N ARG A 268 -39.40 4.25 -12.70
CA ARG A 268 -40.37 3.36 -13.36
C ARG A 268 -41.13 2.51 -12.34
N LYS A 269 -40.42 1.87 -11.41
CA LYS A 269 -41.05 1.06 -10.34
C LYS A 269 -42.00 1.87 -9.46
N LEU A 270 -41.64 3.11 -9.10
CA LEU A 270 -42.54 4.00 -8.36
C LEU A 270 -43.74 4.45 -9.19
N SER A 271 -43.53 4.68 -10.49
CA SER A 271 -44.63 5.00 -11.42
C SER A 271 -45.59 3.81 -11.55
N ASP A 272 -45.09 2.58 -11.61
CA ASP A 272 -45.90 1.36 -11.64
C ASP A 272 -46.66 1.14 -10.33
N LEU A 273 -46.03 1.44 -9.18
CA LEU A 273 -46.68 1.43 -7.88
C LEU A 273 -47.80 2.47 -7.81
N TRP A 274 -47.56 3.68 -8.30
CA TRP A 274 -48.59 4.72 -8.42
C TRP A 274 -49.75 4.27 -9.31
N LYS A 275 -49.47 3.73 -10.51
CA LYS A 275 -50.51 3.20 -11.42
C LYS A 275 -51.39 2.17 -10.73
N THR A 276 -50.76 1.27 -9.98
CA THR A 276 -51.46 0.21 -9.23
C THR A 276 -52.30 0.81 -8.11
N ALA A 277 -51.76 1.76 -7.34
CA ALA A 277 -52.43 2.39 -6.20
C ALA A 277 -53.63 3.25 -6.62
N THR A 278 -53.50 4.03 -7.70
CA THR A 278 -54.55 4.96 -8.16
C THR A 278 -55.45 4.37 -9.25
N GLN A 279 -55.22 3.12 -9.66
CA GLN A 279 -55.92 2.46 -10.78
C GLN A 279 -55.84 3.27 -12.09
N ALA A 280 -54.69 3.91 -12.35
CA ALA A 280 -54.50 4.76 -13.52
C ALA A 280 -54.46 3.93 -14.83
N PRO A 281 -54.93 4.48 -15.97
CA PRO A 281 -54.77 3.86 -17.28
C PRO A 281 -53.31 3.57 -17.62
N LYS A 282 -53.05 2.53 -18.42
CA LYS A 282 -51.68 2.10 -18.78
C LYS A 282 -50.85 3.20 -19.44
N ASP A 283 -51.50 4.04 -20.26
CA ASP A 283 -50.86 5.09 -21.05
C ASP A 283 -50.62 6.39 -20.25
N LEU A 284 -51.21 6.52 -19.06
CA LEU A 284 -51.05 7.70 -18.22
C LEU A 284 -49.75 7.63 -17.41
N THR A 285 -49.01 8.73 -17.34
CA THR A 285 -47.78 8.86 -16.55
C THR A 285 -47.96 9.85 -15.41
N VAL A 286 -47.44 9.53 -14.23
CA VAL A 286 -47.40 10.46 -13.09
C VAL A 286 -46.60 11.72 -13.43
N SER A 287 -47.01 12.88 -12.92
CA SER A 287 -46.28 14.13 -13.14
C SER A 287 -44.96 14.14 -12.34
N ILE A 288 -43.83 14.30 -13.02
CA ILE A 288 -42.50 14.23 -12.39
C ILE A 288 -41.74 15.55 -12.56
N LEU A 289 -41.16 16.04 -11.48
CA LEU A 289 -40.18 17.14 -11.46
C LEU A 289 -38.85 16.62 -10.95
N TRP A 290 -37.90 16.39 -11.85
CA TRP A 290 -36.58 15.83 -11.56
C TRP A 290 -35.48 16.90 -11.66
N PHE A 291 -34.84 17.21 -10.54
CA PHE A 291 -33.78 18.20 -10.42
C PHE A 291 -32.43 17.52 -10.64
N PHE A 292 -31.75 17.81 -11.75
CA PHE A 292 -30.49 17.15 -12.07
C PHE A 292 -29.54 18.00 -12.94
N PRO A 293 -28.23 17.70 -12.99
CA PRO A 293 -27.30 18.48 -13.80
C PRO A 293 -27.56 18.38 -15.30
N TYR A 294 -27.63 19.52 -16.00
CA TYR A 294 -28.01 19.58 -17.43
C TYR A 294 -27.05 18.81 -18.36
N PHE A 295 -25.80 18.60 -17.96
CA PHE A 295 -24.83 17.87 -18.79
C PHE A 295 -25.11 16.36 -18.88
N LEU A 296 -26.03 15.83 -18.06
CA LEU A 296 -26.52 14.45 -18.12
C LEU A 296 -27.85 14.31 -18.89
N GLU A 297 -28.38 15.40 -19.46
CA GLU A 297 -29.62 15.45 -20.25
C GLU A 297 -29.73 14.30 -21.25
N LYS A 298 -28.66 14.03 -22.01
CA LYS A 298 -28.68 12.98 -23.02
C LYS A 298 -29.05 11.61 -22.43
N ARG A 299 -28.46 11.23 -21.29
CA ARG A 299 -28.75 9.94 -20.65
C ARG A 299 -30.18 9.87 -20.09
N ILE A 300 -30.71 11.00 -19.65
CA ILE A 300 -32.10 11.10 -19.15
C ILE A 300 -33.05 10.88 -20.32
N ILE A 301 -32.86 11.60 -21.43
CA ILE A 301 -33.70 11.48 -22.63
C ILE A 301 -33.57 10.07 -23.25
N ASP A 302 -32.37 9.49 -23.24
CA ASP A 302 -32.16 8.10 -23.68
C ASP A 302 -32.94 7.09 -22.80
N SER A 303 -33.24 7.44 -21.54
CA SER A 303 -34.00 6.61 -20.59
C SER A 303 -35.51 6.91 -20.56
N PHE A 304 -35.90 8.13 -20.90
CA PHE A 304 -37.25 8.69 -20.90
C PHE A 304 -37.40 9.67 -22.07
N THR A 305 -38.00 9.22 -23.17
CA THR A 305 -38.11 10.01 -24.40
C THR A 305 -39.12 11.17 -24.31
N ASP A 306 -40.02 11.12 -23.33
CA ASP A 306 -41.06 12.10 -23.03
C ASP A 306 -40.60 13.23 -22.10
N PHE A 307 -39.37 13.17 -21.57
CA PHE A 307 -38.86 14.18 -20.66
C PHE A 307 -38.31 15.41 -21.40
N HIS A 308 -38.61 16.58 -20.87
CA HIS A 308 -38.16 17.88 -21.34
C HIS A 308 -37.33 18.59 -20.26
N MET A 309 -36.25 19.26 -20.69
CA MET A 309 -35.43 20.12 -19.82
C MET A 309 -35.95 21.56 -19.85
N LEU A 310 -36.30 22.09 -18.68
CA LEU A 310 -36.69 23.50 -18.47
C LEU A 310 -35.46 24.39 -18.22
N ASP A 311 -35.60 25.69 -18.48
CA ASP A 311 -34.50 26.67 -18.34
C ASP A 311 -34.27 27.14 -16.90
N TYR A 312 -35.18 26.80 -15.98
CA TYR A 312 -35.14 27.24 -14.58
C TYR A 312 -33.82 26.84 -13.89
N LYS A 313 -33.07 27.82 -13.43
CA LYS A 313 -31.79 27.66 -12.72
C LYS A 313 -32.09 27.39 -11.24
N VAL A 314 -31.75 26.20 -10.75
CA VAL A 314 -32.08 25.74 -9.39
C VAL A 314 -31.03 26.20 -8.38
N ASP A 315 -31.46 26.83 -7.27
CA ASP A 315 -30.58 27.39 -6.24
C ASP A 315 -30.61 26.55 -4.94
N TYR A 316 -29.44 26.37 -4.31
CA TYR A 316 -29.28 25.58 -3.09
C TYR A 316 -28.61 26.38 -1.96
N ASP A 317 -29.08 26.23 -0.71
CA ASP A 317 -28.65 27.06 0.44
C ASP A 317 -27.26 26.69 0.98
N ASN A 318 -26.89 25.41 0.91
CA ASN A 318 -25.71 24.83 1.57
C ASN A 318 -24.54 24.51 0.64
N HIS A 319 -24.60 24.91 -0.64
CA HIS A 319 -23.47 24.74 -1.57
C HIS A 319 -22.77 26.08 -1.86
N THR A 320 -21.46 26.15 -1.57
CA THR A 320 -20.61 27.33 -1.81
C THR A 320 -20.55 27.83 -3.27
N LEU A 321 -20.78 26.96 -4.27
CA LEU A 321 -20.71 27.27 -5.70
C LEU A 321 -22.09 27.46 -6.38
N PHE A 322 -23.19 27.08 -5.72
CA PHE A 322 -24.56 27.16 -6.25
C PHE A 322 -25.49 28.03 -5.38
N ARG A 323 -24.88 28.89 -4.55
CA ARG A 323 -25.51 30.04 -3.90
C ARG A 323 -25.51 31.22 -4.86
N GLY A 324 -26.61 31.96 -4.91
CA GLY A 324 -26.81 33.12 -5.80
C GLY A 324 -25.67 34.15 -5.76
N ASP A 325 -25.49 34.81 -6.91
CA ASP A 325 -24.58 35.92 -7.28
C ASP A 325 -23.09 35.62 -7.55
N VAL A 326 -22.58 34.41 -7.32
CA VAL A 326 -21.12 34.16 -7.36
C VAL A 326 -20.57 33.68 -8.72
N LYS A 327 -21.39 33.47 -9.76
CA LYS A 327 -20.90 33.06 -11.11
C LYS A 327 -21.62 33.72 -12.29
N LYS A 328 -20.82 34.02 -13.33
CA LYS A 328 -21.19 34.50 -14.68
C LYS A 328 -22.18 33.61 -15.46
N TYR A 329 -22.52 32.39 -14.99
CA TYR A 329 -23.30 31.37 -15.75
C TYR A 329 -24.42 30.64 -14.97
N GLY A 330 -24.69 30.98 -13.69
CA GLY A 330 -25.74 30.34 -12.87
C GLY A 330 -25.47 28.88 -12.44
N SER A 331 -26.42 28.28 -11.69
CA SER A 331 -26.38 26.87 -11.25
C SER A 331 -26.40 25.89 -12.44
N PRO A 332 -25.74 24.72 -12.40
CA PRO A 332 -25.76 23.70 -13.45
C PRO A 332 -26.95 22.74 -13.36
N VAL A 333 -27.80 22.88 -12.34
CA VAL A 333 -28.97 22.01 -12.13
C VAL A 333 -30.19 22.61 -12.83
N ARG A 334 -30.95 21.77 -13.54
CA ARG A 334 -32.19 22.12 -14.25
C ARG A 334 -33.30 21.15 -13.84
N ILE A 335 -34.53 21.51 -14.19
CA ILE A 335 -35.71 20.68 -14.01
C ILE A 335 -35.93 19.86 -15.27
N PHE A 336 -36.02 18.55 -15.12
CA PHE A 336 -36.45 17.59 -16.13
C PHE A 336 -37.85 17.10 -15.78
N THR A 337 -38.77 17.11 -16.74
CA THR A 337 -40.18 16.77 -16.49
C THR A 337 -40.83 16.16 -17.72
N ASN A 338 -41.77 15.25 -17.51
CA ASN A 338 -42.65 14.72 -18.56
C ASN A 338 -43.87 15.63 -18.85
N LEU A 339 -43.99 16.76 -18.15
CA LEU A 339 -45.04 17.73 -18.39
C LEU A 339 -44.72 18.61 -19.62
N PRO A 340 -45.74 19.03 -20.39
CA PRO A 340 -45.55 19.99 -21.46
C PRO A 340 -44.88 21.28 -20.94
N PRO A 341 -43.77 21.75 -21.53
CA PRO A 341 -43.01 22.90 -21.03
C PRO A 341 -43.81 24.21 -20.91
N GLN A 342 -44.90 24.35 -21.66
CA GLN A 342 -45.83 25.49 -21.58
C GLN A 342 -46.65 25.54 -20.29
N GLN A 343 -46.85 24.40 -19.61
CA GLN A 343 -47.65 24.32 -18.39
C GLN A 343 -46.88 24.79 -17.15
N ILE A 344 -45.54 24.81 -17.21
CA ILE A 344 -44.69 25.26 -16.09
C ILE A 344 -44.26 26.69 -16.35
N VAL A 345 -44.89 27.62 -15.63
CA VAL A 345 -44.72 29.07 -15.79
C VAL A 345 -43.47 29.50 -15.03
N LEU A 346 -42.44 29.95 -15.75
CA LEU A 346 -41.21 30.45 -15.13
C LEU A 346 -41.36 31.92 -14.67
N PRO A 347 -40.74 32.33 -13.55
CA PRO A 347 -40.94 33.67 -12.97
C PRO A 347 -40.42 34.79 -13.90
N SER A 348 -41.28 35.73 -14.30
CA SER A 348 -40.90 36.81 -15.22
C SER A 348 -39.99 37.86 -14.56
N ASP A 349 -40.10 38.03 -13.25
CA ASP A 349 -39.25 38.87 -12.41
C ASP A 349 -37.78 38.41 -12.37
N GLU A 350 -37.53 37.12 -12.63
CA GLU A 350 -36.19 36.55 -12.79
C GLU A 350 -35.63 36.65 -14.22
N GLY A 351 -36.38 37.25 -15.15
CA GLY A 351 -35.97 37.42 -16.54
C GLY A 351 -36.23 36.21 -17.44
N TYR A 352 -37.19 35.35 -17.11
CA TYR A 352 -37.67 34.34 -18.06
C TYR A 352 -38.79 34.91 -18.96
N TRP A 353 -38.84 34.50 -20.23
CA TRP A 353 -39.83 34.93 -21.21
C TRP A 353 -40.43 33.74 -21.96
N PHE A 354 -41.66 33.86 -22.46
CA PHE A 354 -42.34 32.78 -23.20
C PHE A 354 -42.10 32.89 -24.70
N CYS A 355 -41.58 31.83 -25.32
CA CYS A 355 -41.45 31.74 -26.77
C CYS A 355 -42.72 31.14 -27.38
N GLY A 356 -43.45 31.94 -28.15
CA GLY A 356 -44.69 31.51 -28.82
C GLY A 356 -44.50 30.43 -29.89
N VAL A 357 -43.31 30.38 -30.51
CA VAL A 357 -42.97 29.39 -31.56
C VAL A 357 -42.64 28.03 -30.93
N CYS A 358 -41.67 27.99 -30.01
CA CYS A 358 -41.26 26.76 -29.33
C CYS A 358 -42.20 26.33 -28.19
N LYS A 359 -43.24 27.12 -27.89
CA LYS A 359 -44.20 26.91 -26.77
C LYS A 359 -43.52 26.54 -25.45
N ARG A 360 -42.45 27.27 -25.09
CA ARG A 360 -41.70 27.07 -23.84
C ARG A 360 -41.18 28.39 -23.28
N TYR A 361 -40.99 28.43 -21.98
CA TYR A 361 -40.26 29.52 -21.33
C TYR A 361 -38.75 29.36 -21.55
N SER A 362 -38.06 30.47 -21.76
CA SER A 362 -36.61 30.52 -21.90
C SER A 362 -36.02 31.70 -21.14
N ALA A 363 -34.76 31.59 -20.75
CA ALA A 363 -34.04 32.69 -20.10
C ALA A 363 -33.85 33.88 -21.07
N LYS A 364 -33.80 35.11 -20.56
CA LYS A 364 -33.56 36.34 -21.36
C LYS A 364 -32.29 36.26 -22.22
N GLU A 365 -31.28 35.51 -21.77
CA GLU A 365 -30.02 35.32 -22.50
C GLU A 365 -30.16 34.40 -23.73
N ASN A 366 -31.22 33.61 -23.82
CA ASN A 366 -31.46 32.64 -24.89
C ASN A 366 -32.56 33.16 -25.81
N LEU A 367 -32.19 33.54 -27.03
CA LEU A 367 -33.12 33.96 -28.09
C LEU A 367 -33.48 32.77 -28.98
N HIS A 368 -34.71 32.79 -29.51
CA HIS A 368 -35.13 31.83 -30.54
C HIS A 368 -34.26 31.99 -31.79
N CYS A 369 -33.90 30.87 -32.43
CA CYS A 369 -33.19 30.90 -33.70
C CYS A 369 -34.14 30.57 -34.84
N ASP A 370 -34.44 31.56 -35.70
CA ASP A 370 -35.37 31.42 -36.84
C ASP A 370 -34.91 30.39 -37.89
N VAL A 371 -33.62 30.01 -37.88
CA VAL A 371 -33.07 29.03 -38.84
C VAL A 371 -33.18 27.59 -38.31
N CYS A 372 -32.91 27.38 -37.02
CA CYS A 372 -33.05 26.06 -36.39
C CYS A 372 -34.47 25.79 -35.86
N ASP A 373 -35.32 26.81 -35.84
CA ASP A 373 -36.65 26.81 -35.24
C ASP A 373 -36.66 26.31 -33.78
N GLN A 374 -35.60 26.67 -33.02
CA GLN A 374 -35.37 26.18 -31.66
C GLN A 374 -34.75 27.26 -30.76
N CYS A 375 -35.19 27.30 -29.50
CA CYS A 375 -34.52 28.04 -28.42
C CYS A 375 -33.32 27.22 -27.90
N PRO A 376 -32.07 27.70 -28.04
CA PRO A 376 -30.87 26.95 -27.65
C PRO A 376 -30.51 27.19 -26.18
N THR A 377 -31.01 26.35 -25.28
CA THR A 377 -31.11 26.72 -23.85
C THR A 377 -30.00 26.24 -22.91
N LYS A 378 -28.93 25.62 -23.42
CA LYS A 378 -28.09 24.73 -22.60
C LYS A 378 -27.03 25.39 -21.70
N TYR A 379 -26.62 26.64 -21.91
CA TYR A 379 -25.43 27.19 -21.23
C TYR A 379 -25.50 28.68 -20.82
N GLY A 380 -26.67 29.31 -20.86
CA GLY A 380 -26.85 30.70 -20.40
C GLY A 380 -26.12 31.77 -21.23
N ALA A 381 -25.65 31.44 -22.43
CA ALA A 381 -25.07 32.38 -23.39
C ALA A 381 -25.76 32.19 -24.74
N THR A 382 -26.11 33.28 -25.41
CA THR A 382 -26.86 33.27 -26.67
C THR A 382 -26.10 32.49 -27.74
N TYR A 383 -26.62 31.33 -28.15
CA TYR A 383 -26.02 30.56 -29.23
C TYR A 383 -26.22 31.32 -30.54
N LYS A 384 -25.24 31.25 -31.43
CA LYS A 384 -25.33 31.76 -32.79
C LYS A 384 -25.51 30.60 -33.76
N HIS A 385 -26.33 30.77 -34.79
CA HIS A 385 -26.47 29.78 -35.85
C HIS A 385 -25.18 29.73 -36.69
N CYS A 386 -24.70 28.52 -37.01
CA CYS A 386 -23.63 28.33 -37.97
C CYS A 386 -24.20 27.70 -39.24
N PHE A 387 -24.33 28.50 -40.30
CA PHE A 387 -24.87 28.05 -41.60
C PHE A 387 -24.05 26.95 -42.27
N LYS A 388 -22.74 26.84 -41.97
CA LYS A 388 -21.88 25.76 -42.49
C LYS A 388 -22.06 24.43 -41.75
N CYS A 389 -22.45 24.45 -40.48
CA CYS A 389 -22.73 23.23 -39.69
C CYS A 389 -24.23 22.96 -39.54
N ASP A 390 -25.07 23.84 -40.08
CA ASP A 390 -26.53 23.85 -39.97
C ASP A 390 -27.04 23.63 -38.53
N ARG A 391 -26.42 24.30 -37.56
CA ARG A 391 -26.80 24.20 -36.15
C ARG A 391 -26.39 25.41 -35.32
N CYS A 392 -27.15 25.68 -34.27
CA CYS A 392 -26.78 26.65 -33.24
C CYS A 392 -25.57 26.19 -32.42
N VAL A 393 -24.55 27.04 -32.31
CA VAL A 393 -23.31 26.78 -31.57
C VAL A 393 -23.03 27.91 -30.58
N LYS A 394 -22.20 27.63 -29.57
CA LYS A 394 -21.78 28.64 -28.60
C LYS A 394 -21.16 29.85 -29.31
N PRO A 395 -21.35 31.08 -28.81
CA PRO A 395 -20.80 32.29 -29.44
C PRO A 395 -19.27 32.26 -29.54
N SER A 396 -18.60 31.58 -28.60
CA SER A 396 -17.15 31.34 -28.59
C SER A 396 -16.64 30.36 -29.65
N LYS A 397 -17.54 29.61 -30.32
CA LYS A 397 -17.17 28.67 -31.38
C LYS A 397 -17.29 29.31 -32.76
N GLN A 398 -16.35 29.05 -33.65
CA GLN A 398 -16.37 29.40 -35.07
C GLN A 398 -16.14 28.14 -35.91
N HIS A 399 -16.70 28.10 -37.11
CA HIS A 399 -16.51 26.96 -38.02
C HIS A 399 -15.05 26.92 -38.49
N CYS A 400 -14.31 25.83 -38.21
CA CYS A 400 -13.00 25.58 -38.84
C CYS A 400 -13.25 24.98 -40.21
N ASP A 401 -12.75 25.63 -41.26
CA ASP A 401 -12.82 25.10 -42.62
C ASP A 401 -11.91 23.87 -42.82
N VAL A 402 -10.92 23.68 -41.94
CA VAL A 402 -10.01 22.51 -41.97
C VAL A 402 -10.67 21.26 -41.38
N CYS A 403 -11.23 21.33 -40.17
CA CYS A 403 -11.86 20.17 -39.50
C CYS A 403 -13.38 20.07 -39.76
N LYS A 404 -13.93 20.98 -40.58
CA LYS A 404 -15.36 21.09 -40.92
C LYS A 404 -16.29 21.06 -39.71
N SER A 405 -15.85 21.58 -38.57
CA SER A 405 -16.64 21.63 -37.34
C SER A 405 -16.47 22.94 -36.58
N CYS A 406 -17.52 23.32 -35.84
CA CYS A 406 -17.49 24.52 -35.00
C CYS A 406 -16.69 24.29 -33.71
N GLN A 407 -15.60 25.02 -33.58
CA GLN A 407 -14.60 24.88 -32.52
C GLN A 407 -14.18 26.25 -31.96
N LEU A 408 -13.43 26.28 -30.86
CA LEU A 408 -12.94 27.54 -30.28
C LEU A 408 -11.94 28.22 -31.24
N LYS A 409 -11.81 29.55 -31.17
CA LYS A 409 -10.95 30.35 -32.07
C LYS A 409 -9.53 29.79 -32.21
N ASP A 410 -8.95 29.24 -31.14
CA ASP A 410 -7.56 28.77 -31.09
C ASP A 410 -7.44 27.23 -30.99
N HIS A 411 -8.46 26.48 -31.46
CA HIS A 411 -8.36 25.02 -31.47
C HIS A 411 -7.38 24.52 -32.55
N SER A 412 -6.62 23.48 -32.24
CA SER A 412 -5.72 22.84 -33.17
C SER A 412 -6.50 21.85 -34.04
N CYS A 413 -6.74 22.16 -35.33
CA CYS A 413 -7.54 21.31 -36.24
C CYS A 413 -6.89 19.90 -36.48
N ASN A 414 -5.66 19.64 -35.99
CA ASN A 414 -4.91 18.37 -36.07
C ASN A 414 -4.96 17.47 -34.80
N SER A 415 -5.81 17.77 -33.82
CA SER A 415 -6.05 16.83 -32.71
C SER A 415 -6.93 15.65 -33.17
N PRO A 416 -6.65 14.39 -32.78
CA PRO A 416 -7.26 13.17 -33.33
C PRO A 416 -8.69 12.92 -32.82
N SER A 417 -9.58 13.90 -32.91
CA SER A 417 -10.92 13.85 -32.31
C SER A 417 -12.07 13.73 -33.32
N GLN A 418 -11.80 13.57 -34.62
CA GLN A 418 -12.87 13.55 -35.64
C GLN A 418 -12.86 12.36 -36.62
N GLY A 419 -11.86 11.47 -36.55
CA GLY A 419 -11.93 10.16 -37.22
C GLY A 419 -12.18 9.05 -36.22
N CYS A 420 -12.65 7.90 -36.69
CA CYS A 420 -12.63 6.67 -35.92
C CYS A 420 -11.21 6.45 -35.35
N HIS A 421 -11.07 6.43 -34.03
CA HIS A 421 -9.78 6.25 -33.36
C HIS A 421 -9.03 4.95 -33.70
N ILE A 422 -9.69 3.99 -34.38
CA ILE A 422 -9.12 2.70 -34.75
C ILE A 422 -8.58 2.71 -36.19
N CYS A 423 -9.29 3.31 -37.15
CA CYS A 423 -8.89 3.29 -38.57
C CYS A 423 -8.71 4.66 -39.22
N GLY A 424 -8.94 5.75 -38.49
CA GLY A 424 -8.80 7.13 -38.99
C GLY A 424 -9.91 7.62 -39.93
N ALA A 425 -10.85 6.76 -40.34
CA ALA A 425 -11.94 7.14 -41.24
C ALA A 425 -12.95 8.10 -40.58
N LEU A 426 -13.44 9.07 -41.34
CA LEU A 426 -14.28 10.18 -40.85
C LEU A 426 -15.80 9.87 -40.86
N ASP A 427 -16.20 8.72 -41.39
CA ASP A 427 -17.58 8.33 -41.70
C ASP A 427 -18.28 7.53 -40.57
N HIS A 428 -17.53 7.06 -39.57
CA HIS A 428 -18.08 6.30 -38.45
C HIS A 428 -17.35 6.57 -37.13
N LYS A 429 -18.01 6.28 -36.00
CA LYS A 429 -17.40 6.40 -34.66
C LYS A 429 -16.76 5.08 -34.23
N ARG A 430 -15.90 5.10 -33.20
CA ARG A 430 -15.21 3.92 -32.63
C ARG A 430 -16.13 2.69 -32.44
N LYS A 431 -17.42 2.88 -32.14
CA LYS A 431 -18.39 1.79 -31.92
C LYS A 431 -18.80 1.06 -33.20
N GLU A 432 -18.64 1.66 -34.37
CA GLU A 432 -19.14 1.16 -35.66
C GLU A 432 -18.02 0.80 -36.63
N CYS A 433 -16.77 0.70 -36.13
CA CYS A 433 -15.61 0.48 -36.98
C CYS A 433 -15.53 -0.94 -37.55
N PRO A 434 -15.44 -1.11 -38.87
CA PRO A 434 -15.27 -2.42 -39.50
C PRO A 434 -13.90 -3.05 -39.20
N ASN A 435 -12.91 -2.25 -38.77
CA ASN A 435 -11.60 -2.72 -38.29
C ASN A 435 -11.57 -3.01 -36.77
N LYS A 436 -12.72 -3.23 -36.13
CA LYS A 436 -12.80 -3.70 -34.73
C LYS A 436 -12.22 -5.11 -34.62
N GLY A 437 -10.91 -5.19 -34.46
CA GLY A 437 -10.17 -6.45 -34.28
C GLY A 437 -8.80 -6.49 -34.97
N SER A 438 -8.44 -5.50 -35.79
CA SER A 438 -7.16 -5.51 -36.50
C SER A 438 -6.27 -4.33 -36.08
N HIS A 439 -5.16 -4.68 -35.43
CA HIS A 439 -3.97 -3.87 -35.12
C HIS A 439 -4.06 -2.83 -33.98
N THR A 440 -3.94 -3.31 -32.73
CA THR A 440 -3.06 -2.60 -31.78
C THR A 440 -1.63 -2.84 -32.23
N GLU A 441 -0.98 -1.79 -32.74
CA GLU A 441 0.46 -1.80 -33.00
C GLU A 441 1.21 -2.22 -31.72
N ILE A 442 2.06 -3.23 -31.85
CA ILE A 442 2.74 -3.85 -30.72
C ILE A 442 3.85 -2.90 -30.28
N LYS A 443 3.61 -2.12 -29.21
CA LYS A 443 4.61 -1.21 -28.64
C LYS A 443 5.72 -2.00 -27.94
N ARG A 444 6.79 -2.32 -28.67
CA ARG A 444 7.98 -3.02 -28.17
C ARG A 444 9.11 -2.01 -28.01
N LEU A 445 9.78 -2.02 -26.87
CA LEU A 445 11.00 -1.25 -26.70
C LEU A 445 12.17 -2.03 -27.29
N ASN A 446 12.94 -1.41 -28.17
CA ASN A 446 14.19 -1.98 -28.65
C ASN A 446 15.35 -1.54 -27.76
N ILE A 447 15.85 -2.48 -26.94
CA ILE A 447 17.05 -2.31 -26.11
C ILE A 447 18.19 -3.05 -26.80
N ASP A 448 18.91 -2.35 -27.67
CA ASP A 448 20.13 -2.86 -28.33
C ASP A 448 19.93 -4.25 -28.98
N GLY A 449 18.86 -4.39 -29.78
CA GLY A 449 18.49 -5.61 -30.48
C GLY A 449 17.54 -6.53 -29.72
N LEU A 450 17.32 -6.32 -28.41
CA LEU A 450 16.34 -7.07 -27.62
C LEU A 450 14.99 -6.35 -27.59
N LEU A 451 13.93 -7.06 -28.00
CA LEU A 451 12.56 -6.56 -27.93
C LEU A 451 11.99 -6.78 -26.53
N VAL A 452 11.79 -5.69 -25.80
CA VAL A 452 11.28 -5.70 -24.42
C VAL A 452 9.81 -5.23 -24.42
N TYR A 453 8.95 -6.05 -23.81
CA TYR A 453 7.57 -5.69 -23.52
C TYR A 453 7.53 -4.95 -22.18
N PHE A 454 7.23 -3.66 -22.23
CA PHE A 454 7.14 -2.82 -21.03
C PHE A 454 5.67 -2.54 -20.70
N PRO A 455 5.18 -2.83 -19.48
CA PRO A 455 3.75 -2.83 -19.16
C PRO A 455 3.16 -1.44 -18.94
N TYR A 456 3.79 -0.40 -19.50
CA TYR A 456 3.34 0.98 -19.48
C TYR A 456 3.56 1.61 -20.84
N ASP A 457 2.64 2.48 -21.25
CA ASP A 457 2.69 3.16 -22.55
C ASP A 457 3.87 4.14 -22.69
N TYR A 458 4.52 4.49 -21.59
CA TYR A 458 5.57 5.50 -21.51
C TYR A 458 6.68 5.04 -20.59
N ILE A 459 7.87 5.54 -20.84
CA ILE A 459 9.09 5.17 -20.15
C ILE A 459 9.87 6.42 -19.74
N TYR A 460 10.56 6.33 -18.61
CA TYR A 460 11.49 7.35 -18.20
C TYR A 460 12.85 7.21 -18.90
N PRO A 461 13.53 8.31 -19.25
CA PRO A 461 14.89 8.30 -19.78
C PRO A 461 15.85 7.36 -19.02
N GLU A 462 15.84 7.46 -17.69
CA GLU A 462 16.67 6.66 -16.79
C GLU A 462 16.30 5.16 -16.83
N GLN A 463 15.03 4.79 -16.98
CA GLN A 463 14.62 3.39 -17.10
C GLN A 463 15.21 2.75 -18.36
N TYR A 464 15.25 3.49 -19.48
CA TYR A 464 15.87 3.03 -20.71
C TYR A 464 17.38 2.81 -20.53
N MET A 465 18.09 3.80 -19.95
CA MET A 465 19.52 3.69 -19.66
C MET A 465 19.85 2.52 -18.72
N TYR A 466 19.03 2.34 -17.68
CA TYR A 466 19.16 1.23 -16.74
C TYR A 466 19.03 -0.13 -17.44
N MET A 467 18.04 -0.27 -18.33
CA MET A 467 17.88 -1.48 -19.11
C MET A 467 19.05 -1.72 -20.08
N MET A 468 19.63 -0.68 -20.67
CA MET A 468 20.82 -0.81 -21.52
C MET A 468 22.02 -1.34 -20.75
N GLU A 469 22.35 -0.77 -19.58
CA GLU A 469 23.49 -1.23 -18.77
C GLU A 469 23.29 -2.62 -18.20
N LEU A 470 22.05 -2.92 -17.79
CA LEU A 470 21.70 -4.26 -17.33
C LEU A 470 21.84 -5.28 -18.47
N LYS A 471 21.41 -4.97 -19.70
CA LYS A 471 21.60 -5.84 -20.86
C LYS A 471 23.08 -6.08 -21.16
N LYS A 472 23.91 -5.02 -21.21
CA LYS A 472 25.37 -5.15 -21.42
C LYS A 472 26.01 -6.11 -20.41
N THR A 473 25.55 -6.05 -19.15
CA THR A 473 26.04 -6.93 -18.09
C THR A 473 25.64 -8.39 -18.32
N LEU A 474 24.38 -8.62 -18.73
CA LEU A 474 23.88 -9.97 -19.05
C LEU A 474 24.61 -10.57 -20.26
N ASP A 475 24.82 -9.77 -21.31
CA ASP A 475 25.57 -10.16 -22.51
C ASP A 475 27.02 -10.55 -22.16
N ALA A 476 27.65 -9.79 -21.27
CA ALA A 476 29.04 -10.02 -20.81
C ALA A 476 29.19 -11.15 -19.77
N LYS A 477 28.08 -11.68 -19.23
CA LYS A 477 28.07 -12.75 -18.21
C LYS A 477 28.88 -12.42 -16.96
N GLY A 478 28.83 -11.16 -16.52
CA GLY A 478 29.51 -10.69 -15.31
C GLY A 478 28.56 -10.07 -14.30
N HIS A 479 29.11 -9.49 -13.23
CA HIS A 479 28.33 -8.83 -12.17
C HIS A 479 28.22 -7.32 -12.41
N CYS A 480 27.27 -6.65 -11.79
CA CYS A 480 27.16 -5.19 -11.84
C CYS A 480 26.67 -4.56 -10.55
N ALA A 481 26.96 -3.27 -10.40
CA ALA A 481 26.41 -2.41 -9.36
C ALA A 481 25.74 -1.18 -10.00
N LEU A 482 24.43 -1.04 -9.83
CA LEU A 482 23.62 -0.01 -10.48
C LEU A 482 22.92 0.86 -9.44
N GLU A 483 23.16 2.17 -9.46
CA GLU A 483 22.48 3.13 -8.59
C GLU A 483 21.33 3.80 -9.36
N MET A 484 20.08 3.45 -9.01
CA MET A 484 18.87 3.94 -9.67
C MET A 484 17.95 4.69 -8.70
N PRO A 485 17.66 6.00 -8.89
CA PRO A 485 16.92 6.81 -7.94
C PRO A 485 15.57 6.20 -7.55
N SER A 486 15.18 6.39 -6.29
CA SER A 486 13.89 5.94 -5.76
C SER A 486 12.72 6.55 -6.53
N GLY A 487 11.67 5.75 -6.73
CA GLY A 487 10.44 6.20 -7.40
C GLY A 487 10.48 6.24 -8.94
N THR A 488 11.56 5.76 -9.55
CA THR A 488 11.71 5.72 -11.03
C THR A 488 11.27 4.40 -11.66
N GLY A 489 10.68 3.45 -10.92
CA GLY A 489 10.25 2.15 -11.47
C GLY A 489 11.40 1.19 -11.77
N LYS A 490 12.35 1.08 -10.85
CA LYS A 490 13.52 0.18 -10.93
C LYS A 490 13.12 -1.30 -11.03
N THR A 491 12.16 -1.74 -10.21
CA THR A 491 11.71 -3.13 -10.17
C THR A 491 11.08 -3.56 -11.50
N ILE A 492 10.12 -2.77 -12.01
CA ILE A 492 9.46 -3.12 -13.28
C ILE A 492 10.40 -3.08 -14.49
N SER A 493 11.34 -2.13 -14.55
CA SER A 493 12.33 -2.06 -15.65
C SER A 493 13.28 -3.25 -15.62
N LEU A 494 13.74 -3.65 -14.44
CA LEU A 494 14.54 -4.85 -14.25
C LEU A 494 13.78 -6.13 -14.65
N LEU A 495 12.56 -6.33 -14.15
CA LEU A 495 11.75 -7.50 -14.46
C LEU A 495 11.43 -7.60 -15.96
N SER A 496 11.05 -6.48 -16.58
CA SER A 496 10.71 -6.43 -18.01
C SER A 496 11.89 -6.85 -18.89
N LEU A 497 13.10 -6.35 -18.59
CA LEU A 497 14.30 -6.71 -19.34
C LEU A 497 14.71 -8.16 -19.13
N ILE A 498 14.81 -8.63 -17.88
CA ILE A 498 15.30 -9.99 -17.61
C ILE A 498 14.32 -11.03 -18.18
N VAL A 499 13.00 -10.81 -18.06
CA VAL A 499 12.00 -11.70 -18.67
C VAL A 499 12.12 -11.73 -20.19
N ALA A 500 12.33 -10.57 -20.83
CA ALA A 500 12.57 -10.52 -22.27
C ALA A 500 13.87 -11.26 -22.65
N TYR A 501 14.94 -11.08 -21.88
CA TYR A 501 16.23 -11.75 -22.10
C TYR A 501 16.11 -13.27 -21.94
N MET A 502 15.42 -13.74 -20.90
CA MET A 502 15.16 -15.18 -20.68
C MET A 502 14.39 -15.83 -21.83
N LYS A 503 13.42 -15.10 -22.42
CA LYS A 503 12.65 -15.60 -23.57
C LYS A 503 13.47 -15.61 -24.86
N ALA A 504 14.32 -14.61 -25.09
CA ALA A 504 15.20 -14.55 -26.26
C ALA A 504 16.38 -15.53 -26.16
N ASN A 505 16.94 -15.70 -24.96
CA ASN A 505 18.15 -16.47 -24.69
C ASN A 505 17.94 -17.53 -23.58
N PRO A 506 17.03 -18.51 -23.77
CA PRO A 506 16.68 -19.48 -22.73
C PRO A 506 17.82 -20.42 -22.33
N LEU A 507 18.83 -20.57 -23.20
CA LEU A 507 20.02 -21.39 -22.94
C LEU A 507 21.07 -20.67 -22.08
N GLU A 508 21.03 -19.33 -22.04
CA GLU A 508 21.97 -18.51 -21.29
C GLU A 508 21.45 -18.21 -19.89
N VAL A 509 20.20 -17.76 -19.79
CA VAL A 509 19.56 -17.44 -18.51
C VAL A 509 18.36 -18.34 -18.30
N THR A 510 18.52 -19.32 -17.41
CA THR A 510 17.46 -20.31 -17.15
C THR A 510 16.51 -19.86 -16.05
N LYS A 511 17.00 -19.03 -15.11
CA LYS A 511 16.27 -18.67 -13.88
C LYS A 511 16.65 -17.27 -13.41
N LEU A 512 15.66 -16.51 -12.94
CA LEU A 512 15.84 -15.26 -12.21
C LEU A 512 15.61 -15.52 -10.72
N ILE A 513 16.58 -15.13 -9.91
CA ILE A 513 16.51 -15.12 -8.45
C ILE A 513 16.46 -13.67 -8.01
N TYR A 514 15.30 -13.24 -7.52
CA TYR A 514 15.09 -11.90 -7.01
C TYR A 514 15.14 -11.92 -5.48
N CYS A 515 16.09 -11.19 -4.92
CA CYS A 515 16.30 -11.08 -3.50
C CYS A 515 15.83 -9.70 -3.03
N SER A 516 14.80 -9.68 -2.19
CA SER A 516 14.33 -8.47 -1.49
C SER A 516 14.74 -8.52 -0.02
N ARG A 517 14.63 -7.40 0.70
CA ARG A 517 14.96 -7.37 2.12
C ARG A 517 13.77 -7.79 2.98
N THR A 518 12.58 -7.24 2.70
CA THR A 518 11.37 -7.44 3.51
C THR A 518 10.26 -8.20 2.77
N VAL A 519 9.31 -8.76 3.53
CA VAL A 519 8.13 -9.46 2.98
C VAL A 519 7.20 -8.52 2.18
N PRO A 520 6.90 -7.30 2.63
CA PRO A 520 6.09 -6.37 1.82
C PRO A 520 6.75 -5.98 0.48
N GLU A 521 8.08 -5.87 0.43
CA GLU A 521 8.80 -5.67 -0.84
C GLU A 521 8.66 -6.87 -1.77
N LEU A 522 8.77 -8.08 -1.21
CA LEU A 522 8.58 -9.32 -1.97
C LEU A 522 7.18 -9.38 -2.61
N GLU A 523 6.13 -9.02 -1.86
CA GLU A 523 4.76 -8.96 -2.39
C GLU A 523 4.59 -7.93 -3.50
N LYS A 524 5.26 -6.76 -3.38
CA LYS A 524 5.27 -5.74 -4.45
C LYS A 524 5.92 -6.25 -5.72
N VAL A 525 7.05 -6.95 -5.62
CA VAL A 525 7.75 -7.55 -6.77
C VAL A 525 6.84 -8.58 -7.46
N VAL A 526 6.15 -9.41 -6.69
CA VAL A 526 5.19 -10.40 -7.22
C VAL A 526 4.01 -9.72 -7.92
N ALA A 527 3.48 -8.63 -7.36
CA ALA A 527 2.40 -7.87 -7.99
C ALA A 527 2.84 -7.21 -9.31
N GLU A 528 4.06 -6.65 -9.35
CA GLU A 528 4.64 -6.10 -10.58
C GLU A 528 4.89 -7.18 -11.63
N LEU A 529 5.35 -8.36 -11.21
CA LEU A 529 5.54 -9.50 -12.10
C LEU A 529 4.21 -9.97 -12.70
N LYS A 530 3.12 -10.01 -11.92
CA LYS A 530 1.78 -10.31 -12.43
C LYS A 530 1.33 -9.30 -13.47
N ASN A 531 1.52 -8.01 -13.20
CA ASN A 531 1.19 -6.95 -14.14
C ASN A 531 1.95 -7.13 -15.47
N LEU A 532 3.24 -7.49 -15.41
CA LEU A 532 4.03 -7.82 -16.58
C LEU A 532 3.47 -9.03 -17.34
N MET A 533 3.14 -10.13 -16.65
CA MET A 533 2.61 -11.33 -17.30
C MET A 533 1.24 -11.10 -17.95
N ASP A 534 0.36 -10.34 -17.30
CA ASP A 534 -0.95 -9.95 -17.86
C ASP A 534 -0.77 -9.05 -19.09
N TYR A 535 0.24 -8.17 -19.09
CA TYR A 535 0.59 -7.38 -20.27
C TYR A 535 1.10 -8.26 -21.43
N TYR A 536 1.94 -9.26 -21.15
CA TYR A 536 2.38 -10.22 -22.17
C TYR A 536 1.21 -10.99 -22.78
N GLU A 537 0.22 -11.40 -21.97
CA GLU A 537 -0.97 -12.10 -22.45
C GLU A 537 -1.80 -11.22 -23.39
N GLN A 538 -2.04 -9.96 -23.01
CA GLN A 538 -2.75 -8.98 -23.83
C GLN A 538 -2.04 -8.73 -25.18
N GLN A 539 -0.71 -8.69 -25.19
CA GLN A 539 0.06 -8.37 -26.40
C GLN A 539 0.27 -9.57 -27.34
N LEU A 540 0.33 -10.79 -26.82
CA LEU A 540 0.62 -11.99 -27.61
C LEU A 540 -0.65 -12.74 -28.05
N GLY A 541 -1.79 -12.55 -27.36
CA GLY A 541 -3.08 -13.17 -27.70
C GLY A 541 -3.10 -14.71 -27.65
N LYS A 542 -2.01 -15.37 -27.19
CA LYS A 542 -1.81 -16.83 -27.19
C LYS A 542 -1.70 -17.41 -25.77
N GLY A 543 -2.46 -16.87 -24.83
CA GLY A 543 -2.42 -17.25 -23.41
C GLY A 543 -1.21 -16.70 -22.66
N LYS A 544 -1.18 -16.86 -21.33
CA LYS A 544 -0.08 -16.40 -20.47
C LYS A 544 1.26 -17.00 -20.92
N PRO A 545 2.37 -16.24 -20.84
CA PRO A 545 3.69 -16.78 -21.11
C PRO A 545 3.98 -17.97 -20.17
N LYS A 546 4.64 -19.00 -20.71
CA LYS A 546 5.05 -20.22 -19.98
C LYS A 546 6.14 -19.94 -18.95
N ILE A 547 5.78 -19.19 -17.92
CA ILE A 547 6.69 -18.73 -16.86
C ILE A 547 6.04 -19.06 -15.53
N LEU A 548 6.77 -19.82 -14.71
CA LEU A 548 6.42 -20.06 -13.32
C LEU A 548 7.19 -19.06 -12.43
N GLY A 549 6.44 -18.12 -11.83
CA GLY A 549 6.93 -17.18 -10.83
C GLY A 549 6.51 -17.60 -9.43
N LEU A 550 7.45 -17.65 -8.49
CA LEU A 550 7.20 -18.14 -7.14
C LEU A 550 7.73 -17.19 -6.07
N ALA A 551 6.88 -16.87 -5.11
CA ALA A 551 7.24 -16.23 -3.85
C ALA A 551 7.62 -17.26 -2.78
N LEU A 552 8.76 -17.09 -2.11
CA LEU A 552 9.17 -17.94 -0.99
C LEU A 552 9.41 -17.12 0.28
N SER A 553 8.83 -17.57 1.39
CA SER A 553 8.96 -16.97 2.71
C SER A 553 9.09 -18.04 3.80
N SER A 554 9.08 -17.60 5.06
CA SER A 554 9.19 -18.48 6.24
C SER A 554 7.95 -19.37 6.41
N ARG A 555 8.08 -20.44 7.21
CA ARG A 555 6.95 -21.35 7.53
C ARG A 555 5.79 -20.59 8.18
N LYS A 556 6.08 -19.57 8.99
CA LYS A 556 5.08 -18.68 9.60
C LYS A 556 4.12 -18.05 8.57
N ASN A 557 4.61 -17.72 7.37
CA ASN A 557 3.82 -17.04 6.36
C ASN A 557 3.19 -18.00 5.33
N LEU A 558 3.46 -19.31 5.40
CA LEU A 558 2.96 -20.31 4.44
C LEU A 558 2.26 -21.51 5.11
N CYS A 559 2.27 -21.59 6.44
CA CYS A 559 1.60 -22.66 7.17
C CYS A 559 0.08 -22.52 7.09
N ILE A 560 -0.61 -23.64 6.89
CA ILE A 560 -2.08 -23.73 6.90
C ILE A 560 -2.60 -24.76 7.91
N ASN A 561 -1.70 -25.38 8.69
CA ASN A 561 -2.09 -26.30 9.75
C ASN A 561 -2.73 -25.50 10.90
N PRO A 562 -3.97 -25.82 11.32
CA PRO A 562 -4.72 -25.05 12.31
C PRO A 562 -4.02 -24.99 13.68
N GLU A 563 -3.30 -26.03 14.09
CA GLU A 563 -2.59 -26.05 15.38
C GLU A 563 -1.34 -25.17 15.36
N VAL A 564 -0.74 -24.97 14.20
CA VAL A 564 0.56 -24.28 14.06
C VAL A 564 0.39 -22.83 13.63
N ILE A 565 -0.69 -22.48 12.93
CA ILE A 565 -0.93 -21.13 12.38
C ILE A 565 -1.23 -20.08 13.45
N GLU A 566 -1.75 -20.50 14.62
CA GLU A 566 -2.07 -19.59 15.73
C GLU A 566 -0.81 -19.00 16.39
N GLU A 567 0.34 -19.65 16.22
CA GLU A 567 1.60 -19.23 16.83
C GLU A 567 2.19 -17.98 16.18
N ARG A 568 2.56 -17.01 17.03
CA ARG A 568 3.11 -15.72 16.56
C ARG A 568 4.62 -15.74 16.33
N GLU A 569 5.36 -16.61 17.03
CA GLU A 569 6.81 -16.65 16.96
C GLU A 569 7.28 -17.66 15.89
N GLY A 570 8.10 -17.20 14.95
CA GLY A 570 8.54 -18.02 13.80
C GLY A 570 9.34 -19.25 14.22
N LYS A 571 10.15 -19.15 15.28
CA LYS A 571 10.87 -20.31 15.81
C LYS A 571 9.89 -21.39 16.25
N THR A 572 8.89 -21.04 17.06
CA THR A 572 7.85 -21.95 17.60
C THR A 572 7.11 -22.66 16.48
N VAL A 573 6.75 -21.93 15.43
CA VAL A 573 6.18 -22.49 14.20
C VAL A 573 7.10 -23.55 13.58
N ASP A 574 8.40 -23.27 13.46
CA ASP A 574 9.35 -24.23 12.90
C ASP A 574 9.46 -25.52 13.73
N ALA A 575 9.39 -25.42 15.06
CA ALA A 575 9.47 -26.56 15.96
C ALA A 575 8.21 -27.42 15.96
N LEU A 576 7.02 -26.80 16.01
CA LEU A 576 5.76 -27.52 15.89
C LEU A 576 5.64 -28.19 14.52
N CYS A 577 6.04 -27.50 13.45
CA CYS A 577 6.10 -28.08 12.13
C CYS A 577 7.04 -29.30 12.10
N HIS A 578 8.23 -29.20 12.71
CA HIS A 578 9.16 -30.34 12.80
C HIS A 578 8.58 -31.50 13.61
N LYS A 579 7.93 -31.22 14.75
CA LYS A 579 7.22 -32.21 15.58
C LYS A 579 6.15 -32.98 14.82
N LEU A 580 5.61 -32.44 13.73
CA LEU A 580 4.61 -33.10 12.90
C LEU A 580 5.16 -33.71 11.59
N THR A 581 6.39 -33.37 11.19
CA THR A 581 6.96 -33.71 9.88
C THR A 581 8.28 -34.48 9.93
N ALA A 582 8.88 -34.66 11.11
CA ALA A 582 10.12 -35.40 11.27
C ALA A 582 9.98 -36.87 10.81
N SER A 583 10.98 -37.40 10.09
CA SER A 583 10.92 -38.72 9.44
C SER A 583 10.64 -39.85 10.42
N PHE A 584 11.17 -39.78 11.63
CA PHE A 584 10.93 -40.80 12.66
C PHE A 584 9.50 -40.77 13.18
N ILE A 585 8.89 -39.59 13.33
CA ILE A 585 7.47 -39.46 13.72
C ILE A 585 6.58 -40.01 12.62
N ARG A 586 6.90 -39.72 11.36
CA ARG A 586 6.19 -40.27 10.20
C ARG A 586 6.33 -41.80 10.09
N ALA A 587 7.53 -42.32 10.34
CA ALA A 587 7.78 -43.76 10.37
C ALA A 587 7.03 -44.45 11.51
N ASN A 588 6.94 -43.81 12.68
CA ASN A 588 6.15 -44.29 13.81
C ASN A 588 4.65 -44.23 13.51
N HIS A 589 4.15 -43.18 12.87
CA HIS A 589 2.74 -43.11 12.42
C HIS A 589 2.40 -44.26 11.45
N LYS A 590 3.31 -44.64 10.55
CA LYS A 590 3.09 -45.79 9.65
C LYS A 590 2.92 -47.11 10.41
N ARG A 591 3.49 -47.24 11.62
CA ARG A 591 3.37 -48.41 12.50
C ARG A 591 2.17 -48.29 13.45
N ASP A 592 1.93 -47.08 13.95
CA ASP A 592 0.89 -46.73 14.91
C ASP A 592 0.15 -45.46 14.44
N PRO A 593 -1.06 -45.59 13.87
CA PRO A 593 -1.85 -44.46 13.38
C PRO A 593 -2.27 -43.43 14.45
N THR A 594 -2.04 -43.69 15.74
CA THR A 594 -2.39 -42.74 16.82
C THR A 594 -1.37 -41.61 16.98
N VAL A 595 -0.17 -41.75 16.42
CA VAL A 595 0.88 -40.72 16.48
C VAL A 595 0.52 -39.55 15.54
N PRO A 596 0.47 -38.29 16.02
CA PRO A 596 0.05 -37.17 15.18
C PRO A 596 1.10 -36.80 14.12
N VAL A 597 0.65 -36.58 12.88
CA VAL A 597 1.45 -36.03 11.77
C VAL A 597 0.72 -34.92 11.05
N CYS A 598 1.44 -34.13 10.26
CA CYS A 598 0.83 -33.09 9.44
C CYS A 598 0.15 -33.72 8.20
N SER A 599 -1.17 -33.78 8.20
CA SER A 599 -1.98 -34.29 7.08
C SER A 599 -1.64 -33.62 5.72
N PHE A 600 -1.41 -32.31 5.72
CA PHE A 600 -1.04 -31.55 4.53
C PHE A 600 0.33 -31.94 3.96
N TYR A 601 1.29 -32.28 4.82
CA TYR A 601 2.62 -32.71 4.39
C TYR A 601 2.58 -34.13 3.85
N GLU A 602 1.90 -35.07 4.54
CA GLU A 602 1.74 -36.44 4.06
C GLU A 602 1.05 -36.50 2.70
N SER A 603 0.01 -35.68 2.52
CA SER A 603 -0.73 -35.61 1.27
C SER A 603 0.13 -35.07 0.12
N PHE A 604 0.98 -34.08 0.41
CA PHE A 604 1.96 -33.55 -0.55
C PHE A 604 3.08 -34.54 -0.86
N ASP A 605 3.59 -35.27 0.13
CA ASP A 605 4.63 -36.30 -0.09
C ASP A 605 4.10 -37.49 -0.90
N ALA A 606 2.84 -37.86 -0.69
CA ALA A 606 2.19 -38.96 -1.40
C ALA A 606 1.82 -38.64 -2.86
N HIS A 607 1.28 -37.45 -3.14
CA HIS A 607 0.74 -37.11 -4.47
C HIS A 607 1.28 -35.80 -5.06
N GLY A 608 1.72 -34.87 -4.21
CA GLY A 608 2.06 -33.51 -4.61
C GLY A 608 3.40 -33.35 -5.33
N LYS A 609 4.32 -34.31 -5.20
CA LYS A 609 5.61 -34.31 -5.92
C LYS A 609 5.47 -34.60 -7.41
N GLU A 610 4.48 -35.41 -7.79
CA GLU A 610 4.22 -35.79 -9.19
C GLU A 610 3.47 -34.71 -9.97
N ILE A 611 2.75 -33.83 -9.26
CA ILE A 611 1.92 -32.78 -9.84
C ILE A 611 2.69 -31.45 -9.77
N PRO A 612 3.32 -30.98 -10.86
CA PRO A 612 3.98 -29.69 -10.86
C PRO A 612 2.96 -28.56 -10.67
N LEU A 613 3.41 -27.46 -10.04
CA LEU A 613 2.63 -26.24 -9.99
C LEU A 613 2.40 -25.73 -11.43
N PRO A 614 1.15 -25.41 -11.82
CA PRO A 614 0.85 -24.90 -13.15
C PRO A 614 1.63 -23.61 -13.46
N GLU A 615 1.78 -23.28 -14.73
CA GLU A 615 2.39 -22.01 -15.14
C GLU A 615 1.57 -20.82 -14.62
N GLY A 616 2.25 -19.81 -14.09
CA GLY A 616 1.62 -18.68 -13.41
C GLY A 616 2.54 -18.03 -12.39
N VAL A 617 2.10 -16.90 -11.84
CA VAL A 617 2.82 -16.19 -10.78
C VAL A 617 2.08 -16.39 -9.47
N TYR A 618 2.72 -17.03 -8.51
CA TYR A 618 2.17 -17.37 -7.21
C TYR A 618 2.81 -16.54 -6.10
N GLY A 619 2.01 -15.69 -5.46
CA GLY A 619 2.33 -15.03 -4.20
C GLY A 619 2.12 -15.94 -2.99
N LEU A 620 2.34 -15.40 -1.78
CA LEU A 620 2.19 -16.16 -0.54
C LEU A 620 0.74 -16.62 -0.33
N ASP A 621 -0.23 -15.72 -0.49
CA ASP A 621 -1.66 -16.03 -0.31
C ASP A 621 -2.18 -17.05 -1.33
N GLU A 622 -1.75 -16.94 -2.59
CA GLU A 622 -2.16 -17.86 -3.66
C GLU A 622 -1.58 -19.26 -3.46
N LEU A 623 -0.36 -19.37 -2.92
CA LEU A 623 0.22 -20.66 -2.54
C LEU A 623 -0.57 -21.29 -1.39
N GLN A 624 -0.97 -20.49 -0.39
CA GLN A 624 -1.81 -20.97 0.71
C GLN A 624 -3.18 -21.44 0.20
N GLU A 625 -3.84 -20.66 -0.65
CA GLU A 625 -5.14 -20.99 -1.23
C GLU A 625 -5.06 -22.26 -2.09
N TYR A 626 -4.04 -22.37 -2.93
CA TYR A 626 -3.80 -23.56 -3.74
C TYR A 626 -3.55 -24.80 -2.87
N GLY A 627 -2.73 -24.65 -1.81
CA GLY A 627 -2.46 -25.72 -0.86
C GLY A 627 -3.73 -26.16 -0.11
N ARG A 628 -4.59 -25.22 0.34
CA ARG A 628 -5.89 -25.53 0.95
C ARG A 628 -6.80 -26.29 -0.01
N LYS A 629 -6.87 -25.86 -1.27
CA LYS A 629 -7.73 -26.48 -2.30
C LYS A 629 -7.30 -27.91 -2.65
N LYS A 630 -5.99 -28.19 -2.66
CA LYS A 630 -5.43 -29.51 -2.98
C LYS A 630 -5.16 -30.40 -1.76
N GLY A 631 -5.22 -29.84 -0.55
CA GLY A 631 -4.81 -30.53 0.67
C GLY A 631 -3.30 -30.68 0.81
N PHE A 632 -2.51 -29.85 0.15
CA PHE A 632 -1.04 -29.91 0.16
C PHE A 632 -0.43 -28.83 1.05
N CYS A 633 0.70 -29.14 1.68
CA CYS A 633 1.46 -28.15 2.45
C CYS A 633 2.07 -27.08 1.53
N PRO A 634 1.68 -25.79 1.63
CA PRO A 634 2.16 -24.75 0.72
C PRO A 634 3.67 -24.53 0.80
N TYR A 635 4.25 -24.64 1.99
CA TYR A 635 5.68 -24.43 2.21
C TYR A 635 6.54 -25.47 1.46
N PHE A 636 6.23 -26.75 1.63
CA PHE A 636 6.99 -27.83 0.96
C PHE A 636 6.68 -27.88 -0.54
N MET A 637 5.45 -27.54 -0.95
CA MET A 637 5.07 -27.40 -2.35
C MET A 637 5.86 -26.28 -3.04
N ALA A 638 5.89 -25.08 -2.46
CA ALA A 638 6.68 -23.96 -2.97
C ALA A 638 8.15 -24.36 -3.07
N ARG A 639 8.70 -24.98 -2.02
CA ARG A 639 10.09 -25.44 -2.03
C ARG A 639 10.38 -26.42 -3.16
N HIS A 640 9.56 -27.45 -3.35
CA HIS A 640 9.73 -28.39 -4.46
C HIS A 640 9.64 -27.70 -5.83
N ALA A 641 8.74 -26.74 -5.97
CA ALA A 641 8.56 -25.97 -7.19
C ALA A 641 9.71 -25.00 -7.51
N ILE A 642 10.60 -24.69 -6.55
CA ILE A 642 11.81 -23.88 -6.81
C ILE A 642 12.63 -24.48 -7.95
N ASN A 643 12.72 -25.82 -8.04
CA ASN A 643 13.47 -26.51 -9.09
C ASN A 643 12.97 -26.14 -10.49
N HIS A 644 11.65 -26.11 -10.67
CA HIS A 644 10.99 -25.89 -11.95
C HIS A 644 10.62 -24.41 -12.22
N ALA A 645 10.62 -23.56 -11.20
CA ALA A 645 10.29 -22.15 -11.33
C ALA A 645 11.34 -21.39 -12.16
N ASN A 646 10.86 -20.51 -13.04
CA ASN A 646 11.72 -19.62 -13.82
C ASN A 646 12.10 -18.38 -13.03
N ILE A 647 11.21 -17.89 -12.17
CA ILE A 647 11.43 -16.68 -11.36
C ILE A 647 11.13 -17.02 -9.92
N VAL A 648 12.10 -16.79 -9.03
CA VAL A 648 11.97 -17.04 -7.60
C VAL A 648 12.25 -15.75 -6.85
N VAL A 649 11.31 -15.32 -5.99
CA VAL A 649 11.42 -14.11 -5.17
C VAL A 649 11.48 -14.51 -3.70
N TYR A 650 12.58 -14.20 -3.00
CA TYR A 650 12.74 -14.47 -1.56
C TYR A 650 13.63 -13.43 -0.86
N SER A 651 13.81 -13.57 0.46
CA SER A 651 14.63 -12.66 1.26
C SER A 651 16.14 -12.93 1.13
N TYR A 652 16.99 -11.91 1.30
CA TYR A 652 18.46 -12.00 1.33
C TYR A 652 19.02 -13.17 2.14
N TYR A 653 18.42 -13.43 3.30
CA TYR A 653 18.89 -14.47 4.22
C TYR A 653 18.85 -15.88 3.60
N TYR A 654 17.95 -16.14 2.65
CA TYR A 654 17.89 -17.44 1.98
C TYR A 654 19.10 -17.72 1.06
N LEU A 655 19.84 -16.67 0.69
CA LEU A 655 21.03 -16.79 -0.16
C LEU A 655 22.34 -16.51 0.58
N LEU A 656 22.33 -15.59 1.54
CA LEU A 656 23.51 -15.13 2.26
C LEU A 656 23.69 -15.79 3.64
N ASP A 657 22.62 -16.30 4.27
CA ASP A 657 22.77 -17.09 5.49
C ASP A 657 23.17 -18.51 5.11
N PRO A 658 24.39 -18.95 5.45
CA PRO A 658 24.85 -20.26 5.02
C PRO A 658 24.03 -21.43 5.56
N LYS A 659 23.39 -21.27 6.72
CA LYS A 659 22.54 -22.31 7.34
C LYS A 659 21.30 -22.59 6.49
N ILE A 660 20.82 -21.57 5.77
CA ILE A 660 19.61 -21.62 4.95
C ILE A 660 19.99 -21.82 3.47
N ALA A 661 21.06 -21.16 3.03
CA ALA A 661 21.55 -21.18 1.67
C ALA A 661 22.00 -22.58 1.24
N GLU A 662 22.61 -23.41 2.09
CA GLU A 662 22.97 -24.78 1.69
C GLU A 662 21.72 -25.58 1.26
N VAL A 663 20.58 -25.34 1.91
CA VAL A 663 19.32 -26.02 1.66
C VAL A 663 18.66 -25.56 0.37
N VAL A 664 18.58 -24.24 0.15
CA VAL A 664 17.84 -23.65 -0.98
C VAL A 664 18.72 -23.45 -2.20
N SER A 665 19.97 -23.03 -2.01
CA SER A 665 20.86 -22.72 -3.13
C SER A 665 21.25 -23.96 -3.90
N LYS A 666 21.49 -25.12 -3.26
CA LYS A 666 21.97 -26.35 -3.93
C LYS A 666 21.08 -26.76 -5.12
N GLU A 667 19.79 -26.53 -5.01
CA GLU A 667 18.75 -26.79 -6.02
C GLU A 667 18.76 -25.79 -7.21
N LEU A 668 19.50 -24.68 -7.12
CA LEU A 668 19.52 -23.62 -8.13
C LEU A 668 20.61 -23.82 -9.20
N SER A 669 20.23 -23.59 -10.46
CA SER A 669 21.13 -23.63 -11.62
C SER A 669 22.23 -22.56 -11.53
N LYS A 670 23.44 -22.89 -11.99
CA LYS A 670 24.55 -21.92 -12.14
C LYS A 670 24.27 -20.83 -13.18
N LYS A 671 23.43 -21.15 -14.18
CA LYS A 671 22.96 -20.23 -15.24
C LYS A 671 21.80 -19.33 -14.79
N ALA A 672 21.80 -18.95 -13.51
CA ALA A 672 20.79 -18.07 -12.94
C ALA A 672 21.34 -16.65 -12.79
N VAL A 673 20.46 -15.67 -12.93
CA VAL A 673 20.73 -14.27 -12.63
C VAL A 673 20.20 -13.97 -11.24
N VAL A 674 21.07 -13.47 -10.35
CA VAL A 674 20.70 -13.04 -9.00
C VAL A 674 20.58 -11.53 -8.97
N VAL A 675 19.50 -11.02 -8.38
CA VAL A 675 19.26 -9.60 -8.20
C VAL A 675 19.12 -9.30 -6.72
N PHE A 676 20.02 -8.50 -6.16
CA PHE A 676 19.87 -7.93 -4.83
C PHE A 676 19.26 -6.53 -4.95
N ASP A 677 18.00 -6.43 -4.59
CA ASP A 677 17.24 -5.18 -4.64
C ASP A 677 17.22 -4.47 -3.29
N GLU A 678 17.52 -3.17 -3.26
CA GLU A 678 17.75 -2.37 -2.05
C GLU A 678 18.99 -2.81 -1.25
N ALA A 679 20.03 -3.22 -1.98
CA ALA A 679 21.26 -3.82 -1.46
C ALA A 679 22.22 -2.86 -0.74
N HIS A 680 21.73 -1.74 -0.23
CA HIS A 680 22.58 -0.75 0.45
C HIS A 680 23.21 -1.32 1.72
N ASN A 681 22.55 -2.23 2.45
CA ASN A 681 23.00 -2.86 3.71
C ASN A 681 23.52 -4.30 3.56
N ILE A 682 23.90 -4.72 2.36
CA ILE A 682 24.34 -6.10 2.10
C ILE A 682 25.55 -6.53 2.95
N ASP A 683 26.47 -5.60 3.23
CA ASP A 683 27.64 -5.84 4.08
C ASP A 683 27.25 -6.20 5.52
N ASN A 684 26.26 -5.51 6.08
CA ASN A 684 25.77 -5.80 7.43
C ASN A 684 25.08 -7.16 7.50
N VAL A 685 24.31 -7.53 6.47
CA VAL A 685 23.63 -8.84 6.41
C VAL A 685 24.65 -9.98 6.34
N CYS A 686 25.71 -9.83 5.56
CA CYS A 686 26.82 -10.79 5.49
C CYS A 686 27.57 -10.93 6.83
N ILE A 687 27.77 -9.82 7.54
CA ILE A 687 28.44 -9.84 8.84
C ILE A 687 27.56 -10.48 9.91
N GLU A 688 26.28 -10.14 9.95
CA GLU A 688 25.31 -10.67 10.91
C GLU A 688 25.10 -12.17 10.73
N SER A 689 25.06 -12.68 9.49
CA SER A 689 24.85 -14.11 9.23
C SER A 689 25.98 -15.00 9.76
N MET A 690 27.21 -14.48 9.79
CA MET A 690 28.40 -15.19 10.26
C MET A 690 28.79 -14.89 11.71
N SER A 691 28.19 -13.86 12.33
CA SER A 691 28.51 -13.46 13.70
C SER A 691 27.69 -14.23 14.74
N ILE A 692 28.29 -14.52 15.90
CA ILE A 692 27.64 -15.22 17.02
C ILE A 692 27.80 -14.42 18.31
N LYS A 693 26.73 -14.36 19.12
CA LYS A 693 26.72 -13.79 20.47
C LYS A 693 26.45 -14.88 21.50
N ILE A 694 27.33 -15.03 22.47
CA ILE A 694 27.18 -15.98 23.59
C ILE A 694 27.07 -15.19 24.88
N THR A 695 26.05 -15.48 25.69
CA THR A 695 25.83 -14.86 27.00
C THR A 695 25.97 -15.89 28.11
N ARG A 696 26.12 -15.44 29.36
CA ARG A 696 26.07 -16.33 30.53
C ARG A 696 24.82 -17.20 30.57
N ARG A 697 23.65 -16.63 30.29
CA ARG A 697 22.37 -17.37 30.22
C ARG A 697 22.39 -18.46 29.15
N THR A 698 23.03 -18.20 28.01
CA THR A 698 23.22 -19.21 26.96
C THR A 698 24.01 -20.40 27.50
N LEU A 699 25.11 -20.17 28.21
CA LEU A 699 25.94 -21.25 28.77
C LEU A 699 25.24 -22.04 29.88
N GLU A 700 24.44 -21.38 30.72
CA GLU A 700 23.63 -22.03 31.75
C GLU A 700 22.58 -22.96 31.11
N LYS A 701 21.91 -22.52 30.04
CA LYS A 701 21.01 -23.38 29.24
C LYS A 701 21.76 -24.52 28.56
N CYS A 702 22.97 -24.29 28.02
CA CYS A 702 23.80 -25.36 27.46
C CYS A 702 24.09 -26.47 28.48
N GLN A 703 24.33 -26.12 29.74
CA GLN A 703 24.56 -27.10 30.81
C GLN A 703 23.34 -28.01 30.99
N GLN A 704 22.15 -27.41 31.13
CA GLN A 704 20.88 -28.13 31.26
C GLN A 704 20.62 -29.04 30.06
N ASN A 705 20.90 -28.55 28.86
CA ASN A 705 20.76 -29.29 27.61
C ASN A 705 21.69 -30.51 27.55
N ILE A 706 22.95 -30.37 27.97
CA ILE A 706 23.90 -31.49 28.01
C ILE A 706 23.44 -32.55 29.03
N ASP A 707 22.98 -32.14 30.20
CA ASP A 707 22.50 -33.06 31.24
C ASP A 707 21.21 -33.77 30.79
N GLY A 708 20.34 -33.08 30.06
CA GLY A 708 19.16 -33.65 29.40
C GLY A 708 19.52 -34.69 28.33
N LEU A 709 20.45 -34.36 27.43
CA LEU A 709 20.94 -35.31 26.42
C LEU A 709 21.58 -36.55 27.06
N ASN A 710 22.34 -36.38 28.15
CA ASN A 710 22.98 -37.50 28.83
C ASN A 710 21.95 -38.49 29.39
N LYS A 711 20.87 -37.98 30.00
CA LYS A 711 19.76 -38.84 30.48
C LYS A 711 19.07 -39.58 29.34
N GLN A 712 18.87 -38.92 28.18
CA GLN A 712 18.25 -39.57 27.01
C GLN A 712 19.16 -40.64 26.40
N ILE A 713 20.47 -40.40 26.34
CA ILE A 713 21.43 -41.41 25.87
C ILE A 713 21.46 -42.63 26.78
N GLN A 714 21.40 -42.43 28.11
CA GLN A 714 21.32 -43.53 29.08
C GLN A 714 20.05 -44.37 28.84
N ARG A 715 18.89 -43.72 28.72
CA ARG A 715 17.63 -44.40 28.39
C ARG A 715 17.70 -45.16 27.07
N LEU A 716 18.29 -44.57 26.03
CA LEU A 716 18.42 -45.23 24.73
C LEU A 716 19.36 -46.43 24.79
N LYS A 717 20.43 -46.40 25.61
CA LYS A 717 21.28 -47.57 25.82
C LYS A 717 20.53 -48.73 26.48
N ASP A 718 19.64 -48.42 27.43
CA ASP A 718 18.85 -49.42 28.14
C ASP A 718 17.75 -50.03 27.24
N CYS A 719 17.18 -49.24 26.33
CA CYS A 719 16.06 -49.67 25.47
C CYS A 719 16.47 -50.18 24.08
N ASP A 720 17.48 -49.56 23.44
CA ASP A 720 17.85 -49.82 22.04
C ASP A 720 19.31 -49.42 21.72
N ALA A 721 20.26 -50.22 22.23
CA ALA A 721 21.69 -50.01 22.01
C ALA A 721 22.14 -50.20 20.55
N GLU A 722 21.37 -50.93 19.72
CA GLU A 722 21.72 -51.22 18.32
C GLU A 722 21.65 -49.97 17.44
N ARG A 723 20.76 -49.02 17.74
CA ARG A 723 20.69 -47.74 17.03
C ARG A 723 21.97 -46.90 17.18
N LEU A 724 22.53 -46.86 18.39
CA LEU A 724 23.80 -46.16 18.65
C LEU A 724 24.99 -46.84 17.96
N LYS A 725 25.00 -48.19 17.88
CA LYS A 725 26.01 -48.94 17.12
C LYS A 725 25.92 -48.66 15.63
N THR A 726 24.70 -48.60 15.10
CA THR A 726 24.45 -48.28 13.68
C THR A 726 24.91 -46.85 13.35
N GLU A 727 24.65 -45.88 14.22
CA GLU A 727 25.16 -44.51 14.06
C GLU A 727 26.71 -44.50 14.05
N TYR A 728 27.33 -45.20 15.00
CA TYR A 728 28.80 -45.29 15.07
C TYR A 728 29.40 -45.85 13.76
N GLN A 729 28.82 -46.91 13.19
CA GLN A 729 29.26 -47.49 11.92
C GLN A 729 29.13 -46.49 10.77
N LYS A 730 28.01 -45.76 10.69
CA LYS A 730 27.80 -44.69 9.69
C LYS A 730 28.84 -43.57 9.81
N LEU A 731 29.20 -43.17 11.03
CA LEU A 731 30.24 -42.16 11.27
C LEU A 731 31.65 -42.63 10.89
N VAL A 732 31.90 -43.95 10.91
CA VAL A 732 33.19 -44.56 10.53
C VAL A 732 33.32 -44.73 9.02
N GLN A 733 32.25 -45.10 8.32
CA GLN A 733 32.23 -45.26 6.84
C GLN A 733 32.30 -43.92 6.08
N GLY A 734 32.19 -42.80 6.80
CA GLY A 734 32.21 -41.45 6.24
C GLY A 734 30.80 -40.90 6.02
N LEU A 735 30.67 -39.59 6.05
CA LEU A 735 29.38 -38.87 6.06
C LEU A 735 28.60 -38.92 4.72
N ARG A 736 29.01 -39.76 3.75
CA ARG A 736 28.44 -39.80 2.39
C ARG A 736 26.99 -40.30 2.34
N ASP A 737 26.62 -41.31 3.14
CA ASP A 737 25.25 -41.85 3.13
C ASP A 737 24.25 -40.97 3.87
N ALA A 738 24.73 -40.12 4.79
CA ALA A 738 23.90 -39.12 5.48
C ALA A 738 23.42 -38.00 4.53
N ASN A 739 24.08 -37.80 3.38
CA ASN A 739 23.68 -36.81 2.37
C ASN A 739 22.40 -37.20 1.61
N ILE A 740 22.07 -38.49 1.49
CA ILE A 740 20.85 -38.96 0.80
C ILE A 740 19.63 -38.84 1.75
N ALA A 741 19.83 -39.08 3.05
CA ALA A 741 18.81 -38.84 4.08
C ALA A 741 18.63 -37.35 4.45
N ARG A 742 19.49 -36.43 3.94
CA ARG A 742 19.32 -34.97 4.10
C ARG A 742 18.12 -34.42 3.31
N GLU A 743 17.57 -35.14 2.34
CA GLU A 743 16.46 -34.63 1.52
C GLU A 743 15.11 -34.57 2.28
N THR A 744 14.90 -35.46 3.26
CA THR A 744 13.62 -35.57 3.98
C THR A 744 13.60 -34.90 5.35
N ASP A 745 14.69 -34.97 6.12
CA ASP A 745 14.79 -34.39 7.47
C ASP A 745 15.76 -33.22 7.53
N VAL A 746 15.31 -32.06 7.05
CA VAL A 746 16.13 -30.84 7.06
C VAL A 746 16.01 -30.13 8.41
N ILE A 747 16.81 -30.61 9.37
CA ILE A 747 17.28 -29.80 10.49
C ILE A 747 18.40 -28.89 9.96
N LEU A 748 18.46 -27.64 10.48
CA LEU A 748 19.43 -26.58 10.14
C LEU A 748 20.75 -27.11 9.56
N ALA A 749 21.05 -26.72 8.32
CA ALA A 749 22.29 -27.06 7.65
C ALA A 749 23.48 -26.34 8.32
N ASN A 750 24.68 -26.90 8.11
CA ASN A 750 25.88 -26.47 8.78
C ASN A 750 26.30 -25.08 8.30
N PRO A 751 26.63 -24.13 9.20
CA PRO A 751 27.23 -22.88 8.78
C PRO A 751 28.65 -23.11 8.26
N VAL A 752 28.75 -23.29 6.94
CA VAL A 752 29.95 -23.17 6.11
C VAL A 752 31.13 -24.05 6.50
N LEU A 753 30.98 -25.35 6.32
CA LEU A 753 32.13 -26.19 6.05
C LEU A 753 32.39 -26.19 4.54
N PRO A 754 33.63 -25.94 4.07
CA PRO A 754 34.01 -26.23 2.69
C PRO A 754 33.62 -27.67 2.31
N ASP A 755 33.21 -27.90 1.07
CA ASP A 755 32.81 -29.24 0.58
C ASP A 755 33.86 -30.32 0.83
N ASP A 756 35.13 -29.93 0.95
CA ASP A 756 36.25 -30.83 1.23
C ASP A 756 36.27 -31.36 2.68
N VAL A 757 35.67 -30.63 3.63
CA VAL A 757 35.55 -31.06 5.04
C VAL A 757 34.46 -32.11 5.20
N LEU A 758 33.39 -32.00 4.41
CA LEU A 758 32.30 -32.97 4.39
C LEU A 758 32.75 -34.35 3.88
N LYS A 759 33.92 -34.42 3.23
CA LYS A 759 34.54 -35.67 2.75
C LYS A 759 35.42 -36.36 3.80
N GLU A 760 35.76 -35.68 4.90
CA GLU A 760 36.62 -36.24 5.95
C GLU A 760 35.81 -37.08 6.96
N ALA A 761 36.42 -38.16 7.46
CA ALA A 761 35.83 -38.97 8.51
C ALA A 761 35.84 -38.24 9.86
N VAL A 762 34.77 -38.40 10.64
CA VAL A 762 34.64 -37.79 11.97
C VAL A 762 35.77 -38.32 12.89
N PRO A 763 36.50 -37.44 13.61
CA PRO A 763 37.57 -37.83 14.51
C PRO A 763 37.13 -38.87 15.56
N GLY A 764 37.97 -39.88 15.81
CA GLY A 764 37.68 -40.99 16.73
C GLY A 764 37.20 -40.54 18.11
N ASN A 765 37.78 -39.45 18.62
CA ASN A 765 37.55 -38.92 19.97
C ASN A 765 36.13 -38.36 20.20
N ILE A 766 35.33 -38.18 19.14
CA ILE A 766 33.94 -37.67 19.23
C ILE A 766 32.92 -38.60 18.56
N ARG A 767 33.32 -39.83 18.20
CA ARG A 767 32.41 -40.78 17.54
C ARG A 767 31.32 -41.28 18.48
N THR A 768 31.69 -41.71 19.68
CA THR A 768 30.69 -42.16 20.67
C THR A 768 29.98 -40.96 21.30
N ALA A 769 28.69 -41.13 21.59
CA ALA A 769 27.86 -40.05 22.14
C ALA A 769 28.38 -39.55 23.51
N GLU A 770 28.88 -40.45 24.36
CA GLU A 770 29.43 -40.09 25.68
C GLU A 770 30.72 -39.30 25.60
N HIS A 771 31.65 -39.69 24.72
CA HIS A 771 32.88 -38.93 24.52
C HIS A 771 32.58 -37.56 23.90
N PHE A 772 31.59 -37.48 23.01
CA PHE A 772 31.13 -36.20 22.47
C PHE A 772 30.52 -35.29 23.56
N LEU A 773 29.63 -35.78 24.41
CA LEU A 773 29.09 -34.98 25.51
C LEU A 773 30.16 -34.56 26.52
N GLY A 774 31.09 -35.47 26.86
CA GLY A 774 32.24 -35.13 27.71
C GLY A 774 33.16 -34.10 27.07
N PHE A 775 33.34 -34.15 25.75
CA PHE A 775 34.06 -33.15 24.97
C PHE A 775 33.36 -31.78 25.01
N VAL A 776 32.06 -31.73 24.72
CA VAL A 776 31.28 -30.48 24.72
C VAL A 776 31.17 -29.89 26.13
N LYS A 777 31.05 -30.71 27.16
CA LYS A 777 31.06 -30.28 28.56
C LYS A 777 32.39 -29.62 28.94
N ARG A 778 33.53 -30.21 28.54
CA ARG A 778 34.85 -29.58 28.72
C ARG A 778 34.96 -28.23 28.01
N PHE A 779 34.47 -28.15 26.77
CA PHE A 779 34.44 -26.90 26.02
C PHE A 779 33.51 -25.84 26.65
N LEU A 780 32.36 -26.26 27.19
CA LEU A 780 31.44 -25.40 27.92
C LEU A 780 32.08 -24.81 29.17
N GLU A 781 32.79 -25.62 29.96
CA GLU A 781 33.51 -25.13 31.14
C GLU A 781 34.63 -24.15 30.77
N TYR A 782 35.36 -24.41 29.67
CA TYR A 782 36.30 -23.44 29.12
C TYR A 782 35.61 -22.09 28.80
N MET A 783 34.42 -22.12 28.18
CA MET A 783 33.65 -20.91 27.88
C MET A 783 33.20 -20.16 29.13
N LYS A 784 32.78 -20.88 30.17
CA LYS A 784 32.45 -20.27 31.47
C LYS A 784 33.68 -19.61 32.09
N ILE A 785 34.86 -20.24 32.03
CA ILE A 785 36.12 -19.65 32.51
C ILE A 785 36.45 -18.37 31.73
N ARG A 786 36.32 -18.40 30.40
CA ARG A 786 36.60 -17.23 29.55
C ARG A 786 35.63 -16.06 29.79
N LEU A 787 34.35 -16.33 30.08
CA LEU A 787 33.37 -15.28 30.41
C LEU A 787 33.52 -14.69 31.82
N ARG A 788 34.34 -15.26 32.70
CA ARG A 788 34.58 -14.73 34.06
C ARG A 788 35.59 -13.57 34.10
N VAL A 789 36.23 -13.24 32.98
CA VAL A 789 37.18 -12.13 32.90
C VAL A 789 36.45 -10.82 33.20
N GLN A 790 37.06 -9.94 34.01
CA GLN A 790 36.45 -8.67 34.47
C GLN A 790 36.86 -7.45 33.64
N HIS A 791 37.74 -7.61 32.66
CA HIS A 791 38.14 -6.57 31.73
C HIS A 791 37.78 -6.96 30.29
N VAL A 792 37.68 -5.97 29.42
CA VAL A 792 37.41 -6.21 27.99
C VAL A 792 38.63 -6.89 27.37
N VAL A 793 38.40 -8.00 26.66
CA VAL A 793 39.45 -8.77 25.98
C VAL A 793 39.12 -8.85 24.49
N SER A 794 40.11 -8.57 23.63
CA SER A 794 40.03 -8.77 22.18
C SER A 794 41.10 -9.76 21.75
N GLU A 795 40.71 -10.81 21.04
CA GLU A 795 41.60 -11.90 20.61
C GLU A 795 41.26 -12.38 19.19
N SER A 796 42.25 -12.93 18.50
CA SER A 796 42.05 -13.61 17.22
C SER A 796 41.63 -15.08 17.43
N PRO A 797 40.88 -15.68 16.48
CA PRO A 797 40.47 -17.09 16.58
C PRO A 797 41.65 -18.07 16.77
N PRO A 798 42.81 -17.92 16.11
CA PRO A 798 43.96 -18.78 16.36
C PRO A 798 44.52 -18.67 17.78
N SER A 799 44.55 -17.46 18.35
CA SER A 799 44.99 -17.23 19.73
C SER A 799 44.07 -17.93 20.73
N PHE A 800 42.76 -17.80 20.50
CA PHE A 800 41.74 -18.46 21.31
C PHE A 800 41.83 -19.99 21.25
N LEU A 801 42.05 -20.55 20.05
CA LEU A 801 42.22 -22.00 19.87
C LEU A 801 43.48 -22.52 20.55
N LYS A 802 44.58 -21.74 20.52
CA LYS A 802 45.82 -22.07 21.22
C LYS A 802 45.61 -22.11 22.74
N ASP A 803 44.92 -21.11 23.30
CA ASP A 803 44.58 -21.08 24.73
C ASP A 803 43.66 -22.26 25.12
N CYS A 804 42.69 -22.59 24.25
CA CYS A 804 41.80 -23.73 24.44
C CYS A 804 42.57 -25.07 24.47
N ALA A 805 43.50 -25.26 23.54
CA ALA A 805 44.34 -26.45 23.48
C ALA A 805 45.27 -26.56 24.71
N GLN A 806 45.82 -25.44 25.19
CA GLN A 806 46.71 -25.42 26.35
C GLN A 806 45.98 -25.69 27.68
N LYS A 807 44.79 -25.11 27.88
CA LYS A 807 44.05 -25.22 29.16
C LYS A 807 43.19 -26.46 29.27
N VAL A 808 42.58 -26.92 28.17
CA VAL A 808 41.55 -27.97 28.20
C VAL A 808 41.89 -29.15 27.28
N CYS A 809 43.06 -29.13 26.63
CA CYS A 809 43.55 -30.20 25.76
C CYS A 809 42.55 -30.56 24.63
N ILE A 810 41.86 -29.55 24.09
CA ILE A 810 40.95 -29.70 22.96
C ILE A 810 41.67 -29.26 21.69
N GLU A 811 41.80 -30.19 20.75
CA GLU A 811 42.39 -29.93 19.44
C GLU A 811 41.42 -29.18 18.50
N ARG A 812 41.98 -28.50 17.49
CA ARG A 812 41.21 -27.79 16.46
C ARG A 812 40.31 -28.70 15.64
N LYS A 813 40.78 -29.90 15.28
CA LYS A 813 40.07 -30.79 14.33
C LYS A 813 38.73 -31.28 14.89
N PRO A 814 38.61 -31.80 16.13
CA PRO A 814 37.31 -32.15 16.72
C PRO A 814 36.30 -31.00 16.79
N LEU A 815 36.75 -29.77 17.10
CA LEU A 815 35.87 -28.58 17.16
C LEU A 815 35.18 -28.28 15.82
N ARG A 816 35.83 -28.62 14.70
CA ARG A 816 35.31 -28.42 13.34
C ARG A 816 34.09 -29.27 13.03
N PHE A 817 33.95 -30.43 13.67
CA PHE A 817 32.85 -31.38 13.42
C PHE A 817 31.74 -31.29 14.49
N CYS A 818 31.81 -30.33 15.42
CA CYS A 818 30.86 -30.25 16.53
C CYS A 818 29.41 -30.07 16.09
N ALA A 819 29.14 -29.17 15.14
CA ALA A 819 27.79 -28.92 14.66
C ALA A 819 27.18 -30.16 13.97
N GLU A 820 27.92 -30.79 13.04
CA GLU A 820 27.48 -32.04 12.40
C GLU A 820 27.25 -33.16 13.41
N ARG A 821 28.19 -33.34 14.35
CA ARG A 821 28.10 -34.42 15.34
C ARG A 821 26.87 -34.27 16.23
N LEU A 822 26.56 -33.03 16.65
CA LEU A 822 25.35 -32.74 17.40
C LEU A 822 24.09 -33.02 16.57
N ASN A 823 24.04 -32.56 15.32
CA ASN A 823 22.90 -32.79 14.43
C ASN A 823 22.66 -34.28 14.18
N SER A 824 23.72 -35.07 13.99
CA SER A 824 23.64 -36.54 13.89
C SER A 824 23.07 -37.15 15.17
N LEU A 825 23.59 -36.74 16.33
CA LEU A 825 23.16 -37.26 17.63
C LEU A 825 21.67 -36.95 17.90
N MET A 826 21.23 -35.72 17.63
CA MET A 826 19.85 -35.31 17.83
C MET A 826 18.87 -36.10 16.96
N ARG A 827 19.27 -36.46 15.72
CA ARG A 827 18.49 -37.34 14.84
C ARG A 827 18.44 -38.76 15.36
N THR A 828 19.56 -39.31 15.81
CA THR A 828 19.60 -40.67 16.38
C THR A 828 18.79 -40.80 17.67
N LEU A 829 18.73 -39.73 18.47
CA LEU A 829 17.94 -39.65 19.70
C LEU A 829 16.44 -39.33 19.46
N GLU A 830 16.01 -39.10 18.21
CA GLU A 830 14.62 -38.79 17.87
C GLU A 830 14.02 -37.65 18.71
N LEU A 831 14.81 -36.61 18.94
CA LEU A 831 14.38 -35.48 19.77
C LEU A 831 13.35 -34.63 19.03
N VAL A 832 12.14 -34.58 19.60
CA VAL A 832 11.02 -33.81 19.06
C VAL A 832 11.19 -32.30 19.28
N GLU A 833 11.75 -31.90 20.42
CA GLU A 833 11.86 -30.51 20.87
C GLU A 833 13.27 -29.95 20.61
N ILE A 834 13.62 -29.74 19.35
CA ILE A 834 14.95 -29.22 18.93
C ILE A 834 15.25 -27.83 19.52
N GLN A 835 14.21 -27.01 19.75
CA GLN A 835 14.37 -25.66 20.29
C GLN A 835 15.01 -25.58 21.66
N ASP A 836 14.72 -26.56 22.52
CA ASP A 836 15.28 -26.61 23.85
C ASP A 836 16.81 -26.68 23.77
N TYR A 837 17.30 -27.36 22.74
CA TYR A 837 18.73 -27.52 22.44
C TYR A 837 19.35 -26.37 21.65
N SER A 838 18.62 -25.27 21.38
CA SER A 838 19.10 -24.13 20.59
C SER A 838 20.37 -23.48 21.16
N ALA A 839 20.49 -23.37 22.48
CA ALA A 839 21.69 -22.85 23.13
C ALA A 839 22.92 -23.74 22.87
N LEU A 840 22.74 -25.06 22.93
CA LEU A 840 23.78 -26.04 22.68
C LEU A 840 24.19 -26.07 21.20
N SER A 841 23.21 -25.96 20.29
CA SER A 841 23.44 -25.80 18.86
C SER A 841 24.25 -24.53 18.57
N LEU A 842 23.92 -23.41 19.21
CA LEU A 842 24.68 -22.15 19.08
C LEU A 842 26.14 -22.30 19.53
N LEU A 843 26.38 -23.00 20.64
CA LEU A 843 27.74 -23.29 21.12
C LEU A 843 28.53 -24.17 20.14
N CYS A 844 27.89 -25.20 19.56
CA CYS A 844 28.52 -26.08 18.58
C CYS A 844 28.79 -25.37 17.24
N HIS A 845 27.90 -24.46 16.82
CA HIS A 845 28.14 -23.60 15.67
C HIS A 845 29.33 -22.66 15.92
N PHE A 846 29.42 -22.06 17.10
CA PHE A 846 30.58 -21.26 17.48
C PHE A 846 31.88 -22.07 17.44
N ALA A 847 31.91 -23.27 18.01
CA ALA A 847 33.07 -24.18 17.94
C ALA A 847 33.50 -24.47 16.48
N THR A 848 32.52 -24.69 15.61
CA THR A 848 32.74 -24.99 14.19
C THR A 848 33.29 -23.78 13.43
N LEU A 849 32.72 -22.58 13.65
CA LEU A 849 33.17 -21.36 12.99
C LEU A 849 34.55 -20.92 13.45
N VAL A 850 34.80 -20.90 14.76
CA VAL A 850 36.11 -20.51 15.33
C VAL A 850 37.23 -21.44 14.85
N SER A 851 36.95 -22.74 14.71
CA SER A 851 37.92 -23.71 14.22
C SER A 851 38.12 -23.66 12.70
N THR A 852 37.13 -23.21 11.94
CA THR A 852 37.19 -23.15 10.47
C THR A 852 37.82 -21.84 10.01
N TYR A 853 37.35 -20.70 10.51
CA TYR A 853 37.73 -19.37 10.05
C TYR A 853 38.80 -18.73 10.93
N ALA A 854 40.02 -18.66 10.41
CA ALA A 854 41.14 -18.03 11.09
C ALA A 854 41.33 -16.53 10.74
N LYS A 855 40.85 -16.09 9.57
CA LYS A 855 41.00 -14.72 9.05
C LYS A 855 39.63 -14.05 8.93
N GLY A 856 39.59 -12.73 9.15
CA GLY A 856 38.35 -11.94 9.00
C GLY A 856 37.38 -12.01 10.19
N PHE A 857 37.78 -12.63 11.31
CA PHE A 857 36.97 -12.75 12.53
C PHE A 857 37.75 -12.29 13.75
N VAL A 858 37.03 -11.74 14.72
CA VAL A 858 37.58 -11.30 16.02
C VAL A 858 36.68 -11.77 17.15
N LEU A 859 37.29 -12.21 18.25
CA LEU A 859 36.60 -12.48 19.51
C LEU A 859 36.71 -11.26 20.43
N ILE A 860 35.58 -10.78 20.91
CA ILE A 860 35.51 -9.67 21.88
C ILE A 860 34.70 -10.14 23.08
N ILE A 861 35.29 -10.06 24.27
CA ILE A 861 34.61 -10.39 25.53
C ILE A 861 34.38 -9.09 26.29
N GLU A 862 33.12 -8.77 26.53
CA GLU A 862 32.68 -7.59 27.26
C GLU A 862 32.08 -8.04 28.60
N PRO A 863 32.69 -7.71 29.75
CA PRO A 863 32.21 -8.14 31.07
C PRO A 863 30.99 -7.36 31.58
N PHE A 864 30.81 -6.14 31.08
CA PHE A 864 29.77 -5.20 31.45
C PHE A 864 29.06 -4.72 30.18
N ASP A 865 27.78 -4.41 30.30
CA ASP A 865 27.04 -3.75 29.23
C ASP A 865 27.47 -2.26 29.17
N ASP A 866 27.61 -1.71 27.96
CA ASP A 866 27.96 -0.31 27.73
C ASP A 866 27.01 0.66 28.46
N ARG A 867 25.74 0.26 28.64
CA ARG A 867 24.72 1.09 29.31
C ARG A 867 24.72 1.00 30.83
N THR A 868 25.20 -0.12 31.38
CA THR A 868 25.18 -0.40 32.82
C THR A 868 26.53 -0.96 33.27
N PRO A 869 27.57 -0.10 33.35
CA PRO A 869 28.95 -0.53 33.62
C PRO A 869 29.13 -1.17 35.01
N THR A 870 28.18 -0.98 35.93
CA THR A 870 28.21 -1.56 37.28
C THR A 870 27.61 -2.97 37.36
N ILE A 871 26.80 -3.37 36.39
CA ILE A 871 26.12 -4.67 36.39
C ILE A 871 26.93 -5.63 35.54
N SER A 872 27.49 -6.67 36.18
CA SER A 872 28.20 -7.72 35.47
C SER A 872 27.22 -8.51 34.59
N ASN A 873 27.38 -8.35 33.27
CA ASN A 873 26.63 -9.05 32.25
C ASN A 873 27.61 -9.49 31.15
N PRO A 874 28.39 -10.56 31.37
CA PRO A 874 29.45 -10.93 30.47
C PRO A 874 28.90 -11.51 29.16
N ILE A 875 29.38 -10.96 28.06
CA ILE A 875 28.99 -11.31 26.71
C ILE A 875 30.26 -11.57 25.87
N LEU A 876 30.24 -12.66 25.11
CA LEU A 876 31.24 -12.95 24.10
C LEU A 876 30.64 -12.73 22.71
N HIS A 877 31.31 -11.89 21.95
CA HIS A 877 31.03 -11.59 20.55
C HIS A 877 32.08 -12.29 19.68
N PHE A 878 31.62 -13.22 18.85
CA PHE A 878 32.38 -13.74 17.71
C PHE A 878 31.91 -12.99 16.48
N SER A 879 32.64 -11.95 16.10
CA SER A 879 32.19 -11.02 15.07
C SER A 879 32.98 -11.21 13.77
N CYS A 880 32.24 -11.36 12.68
CA CYS A 880 32.79 -11.31 11.32
C CYS A 880 33.10 -9.84 10.97
N MET A 881 34.30 -9.58 10.44
CA MET A 881 34.72 -8.26 9.97
C MET A 881 34.73 -8.18 8.44
N ASP A 882 34.77 -9.34 7.77
CA ASP A 882 34.88 -9.47 6.33
C ASP A 882 33.56 -9.93 5.69
N ALA A 883 32.86 -9.00 5.04
CA ALA A 883 31.60 -9.30 4.37
C ALA A 883 31.80 -10.21 3.14
N SER A 884 33.00 -10.21 2.53
CA SER A 884 33.29 -11.00 1.33
C SER A 884 33.10 -12.50 1.54
N ILE A 885 33.37 -13.01 2.76
CA ILE A 885 33.32 -14.44 3.09
C ILE A 885 31.93 -15.03 2.84
N ALA A 886 30.87 -14.29 3.20
CA ALA A 886 29.50 -14.78 3.06
C ALA A 886 28.98 -14.68 1.61
N ILE A 887 29.39 -13.65 0.87
CA ILE A 887 28.88 -13.40 -0.49
C ILE A 887 29.72 -14.08 -1.59
N LYS A 888 30.98 -14.43 -1.33
CA LYS A 888 31.88 -15.08 -2.29
C LYS A 888 31.29 -16.33 -2.95
N PRO A 889 30.63 -17.27 -2.23
CA PRO A 889 29.98 -18.41 -2.87
C PRO A 889 28.87 -18.02 -3.85
N VAL A 890 28.23 -16.86 -3.66
CA VAL A 890 27.19 -16.35 -4.56
C VAL A 890 27.84 -15.86 -5.87
N PHE A 891 28.90 -15.07 -5.79
CA PHE A 891 29.63 -14.60 -6.98
C PHE A 891 30.29 -15.74 -7.74
N ASP A 892 30.88 -16.73 -7.05
CA ASP A 892 31.54 -17.88 -7.68
C ASP A 892 30.55 -18.84 -8.36
N ARG A 893 29.32 -18.94 -7.84
CA ARG A 893 28.32 -19.90 -8.30
C ARG A 893 27.45 -19.40 -9.45
N PHE A 894 26.99 -18.15 -9.36
CA PHE A 894 25.99 -17.60 -10.28
C PHE A 894 26.65 -16.77 -11.38
N GLN A 895 26.15 -16.93 -12.60
CA GLN A 895 26.69 -16.27 -13.78
C GLN A 895 26.68 -14.74 -13.68
N THR A 896 25.57 -14.15 -13.24
CA THR A 896 25.42 -12.70 -13.12
C THR A 896 24.74 -12.36 -11.81
N VAL A 897 25.33 -11.42 -11.07
CA VAL A 897 24.81 -10.89 -9.81
C VAL A 897 24.67 -9.38 -9.99
N VAL A 898 23.45 -8.90 -9.80
CA VAL A 898 23.06 -7.50 -9.99
C VAL A 898 22.81 -6.91 -8.61
N ILE A 899 23.62 -5.92 -8.21
CA ILE A 899 23.44 -5.17 -6.97
C ILE A 899 22.79 -3.84 -7.33
N THR A 900 21.58 -3.58 -6.84
CA THR A 900 20.82 -2.38 -7.21
C THR A 900 20.11 -1.71 -6.03
N SER A 901 20.25 -0.40 -5.88
CA SER A 901 19.52 0.41 -4.87
C SER A 901 19.56 1.89 -5.27
N GLY A 902 18.62 2.69 -4.75
CA GLY A 902 18.58 4.14 -5.03
C GLY A 902 19.52 5.00 -4.20
N THR A 903 20.29 4.39 -3.30
CA THR A 903 21.18 5.10 -2.36
C THR A 903 22.57 4.47 -2.23
N LEU A 904 23.06 3.80 -3.27
CA LEU A 904 24.41 3.22 -3.33
C LEU A 904 25.49 4.30 -3.57
N SER A 905 25.65 5.24 -2.64
CA SER A 905 26.64 6.32 -2.77
C SER A 905 27.69 6.30 -1.66
N PRO A 906 29.01 6.34 -1.98
CA PRO A 906 29.60 6.20 -3.31
C PRO A 906 29.69 4.72 -3.74
N LEU A 907 29.48 4.46 -5.04
CA LEU A 907 29.47 3.10 -5.63
C LEU A 907 30.79 2.35 -5.46
N GLU A 908 31.94 3.05 -5.51
CA GLU A 908 33.29 2.45 -5.44
C GLU A 908 33.56 1.67 -4.14
N MET A 909 32.81 1.94 -3.07
CA MET A 909 33.01 1.26 -1.78
C MET A 909 32.53 -0.19 -1.81
N TYR A 910 31.49 -0.51 -2.60
CA TYR A 910 30.88 -1.84 -2.61
C TYR A 910 31.81 -2.92 -3.20
N PRO A 911 32.44 -2.72 -4.38
CA PRO A 911 33.42 -3.67 -4.91
C PRO A 911 34.59 -3.93 -3.97
N ARG A 912 35.06 -2.89 -3.25
CA ARG A 912 36.16 -3.02 -2.29
C ARG A 912 35.78 -3.80 -1.04
N ILE A 913 34.58 -3.57 -0.49
CA ILE A 913 34.12 -4.24 0.75
C ILE A 913 33.68 -5.69 0.49
N LEU A 914 33.08 -5.97 -0.67
CA LEU A 914 32.54 -7.28 -1.01
C LEU A 914 33.50 -8.14 -1.83
N ASP A 915 34.68 -7.62 -2.17
CA ASP A 915 35.75 -8.28 -2.95
C ASP A 915 35.25 -8.88 -4.28
N PHE A 916 34.61 -8.07 -5.12
CA PHE A 916 34.17 -8.49 -6.46
C PHE A 916 34.50 -7.44 -7.53
N ARG A 917 34.59 -7.89 -8.78
CA ARG A 917 34.88 -7.02 -9.94
C ARG A 917 33.64 -6.89 -10.82
N PRO A 918 32.89 -5.77 -10.75
CA PRO A 918 31.77 -5.54 -11.64
C PRO A 918 32.23 -5.24 -13.07
N VAL A 919 31.45 -5.69 -14.05
CA VAL A 919 31.59 -5.31 -15.47
C VAL A 919 31.07 -3.90 -15.70
N THR A 920 29.94 -3.57 -15.07
CA THR A 920 29.34 -2.23 -15.14
C THR A 920 29.12 -1.67 -13.73
N MET A 921 29.51 -0.41 -13.57
CA MET A 921 29.17 0.43 -12.43
C MET A 921 28.60 1.73 -12.97
N ALA A 922 27.32 1.98 -12.71
CA ALA A 922 26.63 3.12 -13.27
C ALA A 922 25.71 3.78 -12.23
N THR A 923 25.75 5.12 -12.19
CA THR A 923 24.79 5.94 -11.45
C THR A 923 23.87 6.65 -12.44
N PHE A 924 22.56 6.54 -12.20
CA PHE A 924 21.55 7.21 -13.00
C PHE A 924 21.03 8.47 -12.29
N THR A 925 20.92 9.57 -13.02
CA THR A 925 20.38 10.84 -12.51
C THR A 925 18.91 10.95 -12.86
N MET A 926 18.09 11.47 -11.94
CA MET A 926 16.66 11.58 -12.16
C MET A 926 16.36 12.73 -13.13
N THR A 927 15.79 12.41 -14.30
CA THR A 927 15.40 13.45 -15.26
C THR A 927 14.05 14.03 -14.87
N LEU A 928 14.04 15.30 -14.50
CA LEU A 928 12.88 16.00 -13.96
C LEU A 928 12.40 17.11 -14.91
N ALA A 929 11.13 17.09 -15.29
CA ALA A 929 10.49 18.20 -16.03
C ALA A 929 10.20 19.40 -15.11
N ARG A 930 10.06 19.16 -13.80
CA ARG A 930 9.99 20.18 -12.75
C ARG A 930 10.84 19.74 -11.56
N THR A 931 11.41 20.67 -10.81
CA THR A 931 12.19 20.35 -9.60
C THR A 931 11.28 19.78 -8.51
N CYS A 932 11.09 18.47 -8.50
CA CYS A 932 10.22 17.76 -7.54
C CYS A 932 10.85 17.61 -6.15
N ILE A 933 12.15 17.83 -6.01
CA ILE A 933 12.85 17.73 -4.74
C ILE A 933 13.51 19.06 -4.37
N CYS A 934 13.52 19.36 -3.07
CA CYS A 934 14.20 20.52 -2.52
C CYS A 934 15.11 20.09 -1.35
N PRO A 935 16.35 19.65 -1.64
CA PRO A 935 17.34 19.41 -0.60
C PRO A 935 17.93 20.71 -0.08
N MET A 936 18.01 20.84 1.23
CA MET A 936 18.60 21.99 1.92
C MET A 936 19.32 21.57 3.19
N VAL A 937 20.37 22.30 3.55
CA VAL A 937 21.12 22.10 4.78
C VAL A 937 20.87 23.27 5.72
N VAL A 938 20.19 22.99 6.83
CA VAL A 938 19.95 23.97 7.89
C VAL A 938 21.09 23.83 8.89
N SER A 939 21.92 24.87 8.91
CA SER A 939 23.22 24.85 9.59
C SER A 939 23.22 25.61 10.91
N LYS A 940 22.28 26.55 11.06
CA LYS A 940 22.18 27.47 12.21
C LYS A 940 20.72 27.70 12.59
N GLY A 941 20.47 27.96 13.87
CA GLY A 941 19.18 28.44 14.36
C GLY A 941 18.94 29.92 14.03
N ASN A 942 17.76 30.43 14.39
CA ASN A 942 17.42 31.86 14.26
C ASN A 942 18.28 32.74 15.16
N ASP A 943 18.80 32.18 16.25
CA ASP A 943 19.78 32.80 17.14
C ASP A 943 21.23 32.71 16.63
N GLN A 944 21.44 32.28 15.38
CA GLN A 944 22.75 32.06 14.75
C GLN A 944 23.64 30.99 15.40
N VAL A 945 23.11 30.24 16.38
CA VAL A 945 23.81 29.11 16.99
C VAL A 945 23.93 27.98 15.98
N ALA A 946 25.13 27.43 15.83
CA ALA A 946 25.38 26.33 14.90
C ALA A 946 24.68 25.05 15.38
N MET A 947 23.79 24.50 14.56
CA MET A 947 23.11 23.25 14.87
C MET A 947 24.03 22.07 14.54
N SER A 948 24.31 21.22 15.52
CA SER A 948 25.05 19.99 15.30
C SER A 948 24.73 18.92 16.35
N SER A 949 24.68 17.66 15.94
CA SER A 949 24.54 16.51 16.84
C SER A 949 25.90 15.87 17.21
N LYS A 950 26.98 16.65 17.29
CA LYS A 950 28.24 16.18 17.87
C LYS A 950 28.03 15.82 19.34
N TYR A 951 28.76 14.83 19.85
CA TYR A 951 28.56 14.33 21.21
C TYR A 951 28.58 15.44 22.27
N GLU A 952 29.57 16.33 22.21
CA GLU A 952 29.73 17.50 23.09
C GLU A 952 28.57 18.51 23.01
N THR A 953 27.91 18.62 21.85
CA THR A 953 26.86 19.61 21.61
C THR A 953 25.45 19.02 21.72
N ARG A 954 25.31 17.72 22.03
CA ARG A 954 24.00 17.05 22.12
C ARG A 954 23.23 17.46 23.38
N GLU A 955 23.93 17.76 24.45
CA GLU A 955 23.36 18.20 25.73
C GLU A 955 23.11 19.72 25.77
N ASP A 956 23.57 20.44 24.73
CA ASP A 956 23.35 21.88 24.65
C ASP A 956 21.87 22.19 24.40
N VAL A 957 21.25 22.79 25.40
CA VAL A 957 19.84 23.18 25.41
C VAL A 957 19.52 24.15 24.26
N ALA A 958 20.46 24.99 23.84
CA ALA A 958 20.26 25.91 22.72
C ALA A 958 20.08 25.16 21.39
N VAL A 959 20.84 24.09 21.17
CA VAL A 959 20.74 23.25 19.96
C VAL A 959 19.43 22.47 19.97
N ILE A 960 19.06 21.87 21.11
CA ILE A 960 17.79 21.14 21.28
C ILE A 960 16.60 22.07 21.00
N ARG A 961 16.63 23.29 21.55
CA ARG A 961 15.61 24.31 21.30
C ARG A 961 15.54 24.68 19.82
N ASN A 962 16.68 24.85 19.15
CA ASN A 962 16.72 25.19 17.73
C ASN A 962 16.16 24.09 16.83
N TYR A 963 16.37 22.80 17.15
CA TYR A 963 15.67 21.71 16.47
C TYR A 963 14.16 21.74 16.69
N GLY A 964 13.72 22.08 17.91
CA GLY A 964 12.31 22.25 18.23
C GLY A 964 11.66 23.39 17.45
N ASN A 965 12.33 24.55 17.40
CA ASN A 965 11.89 25.72 16.64
C ASN A 965 11.80 25.41 15.13
N LEU A 966 12.81 24.73 14.57
CA LEU A 966 12.78 24.25 13.20
C LEU A 966 11.55 23.38 12.94
N LEU A 967 11.24 22.44 13.85
CA LEU A 967 10.07 21.58 13.70
C LEU A 967 8.76 22.37 13.77
N VAL A 968 8.62 23.27 14.72
CA VAL A 968 7.41 24.11 14.89
C VAL A 968 7.15 24.94 13.63
N GLU A 969 8.16 25.61 13.12
CA GLU A 969 8.02 26.44 11.92
C GLU A 969 7.67 25.60 10.69
N PHE A 970 8.31 24.43 10.51
CA PHE A 970 7.95 23.51 9.43
C PHE A 970 6.52 22.94 9.58
N CYS A 971 6.07 22.66 10.79
CA CYS A 971 4.69 22.22 11.04
C CYS A 971 3.65 23.26 10.61
N SER A 972 3.98 24.55 10.70
CA SER A 972 3.08 25.64 10.28
C SER A 972 2.97 25.79 8.74
N ILE A 973 3.96 25.31 7.98
CA ILE A 973 4.06 25.55 6.53
C ILE A 973 3.83 24.32 5.66
N VAL A 974 4.28 23.15 6.11
CA VAL A 974 4.24 21.92 5.30
C VAL A 974 2.84 21.32 5.42
N PRO A 975 2.15 21.03 4.30
CA PRO A 975 0.87 20.34 4.34
C PRO A 975 1.04 18.87 4.77
N ASP A 976 -0.02 18.29 5.32
CA ASP A 976 -0.12 16.84 5.56
C ASP A 976 1.00 16.29 6.47
N GLY A 977 1.84 15.39 5.97
CA GLY A 977 2.83 14.63 6.75
C GLY A 977 4.25 15.20 6.76
N ILE A 978 4.84 15.27 7.95
CA ILE A 978 6.28 15.48 8.17
C ILE A 978 6.87 14.22 8.81
N VAL A 979 8.05 13.80 8.35
CA VAL A 979 8.79 12.68 8.96
C VAL A 979 10.13 13.20 9.46
N CYS A 980 10.41 12.98 10.74
CA CYS A 980 11.63 13.41 11.38
C CYS A 980 12.46 12.19 11.78
N PHE A 981 13.73 12.18 11.40
CA PHE A 981 14.67 11.12 11.73
C PHE A 981 15.73 11.63 12.70
N PHE A 982 15.86 10.97 13.84
CA PHE A 982 16.90 11.20 14.83
C PHE A 982 18.06 10.21 14.67
N THR A 983 19.21 10.56 15.23
CA THR A 983 20.40 9.71 15.18
C THR A 983 20.27 8.43 16.03
N SER A 984 19.47 8.43 17.11
CA SER A 984 19.33 7.30 18.04
C SER A 984 18.11 7.48 18.94
N TYR A 985 17.53 6.37 19.45
CA TYR A 985 16.40 6.41 20.40
C TYR A 985 16.70 7.22 21.67
N ILE A 986 17.87 7.06 22.29
CA ILE A 986 18.26 7.81 23.50
C ILE A 986 18.24 9.33 23.25
N TYR A 987 18.77 9.74 22.10
CA TYR A 987 18.78 11.15 21.72
C TYR A 987 17.38 11.69 21.42
N MET A 988 16.52 10.88 20.81
CA MET A 988 15.12 11.23 20.56
C MET A 988 14.35 11.39 21.88
N GLU A 989 14.46 10.42 22.80
CA GLU A 989 13.80 10.45 24.11
C GLU A 989 14.21 11.67 24.94
N SER A 990 15.51 11.94 25.05
CA SER A 990 16.02 13.13 25.76
C SER A 990 15.58 14.44 25.11
N THR A 991 15.60 14.51 23.77
CA THR A 991 15.14 15.71 23.03
C THR A 991 13.64 15.95 23.22
N VAL A 992 12.82 14.89 23.13
CA VAL A 992 11.36 14.97 23.32
C VAL A 992 11.03 15.35 24.76
N ALA A 993 11.72 14.79 25.76
CA ALA A 993 11.54 15.17 27.16
C ALA A 993 11.83 16.66 27.38
N ALA A 994 12.95 17.16 26.85
CA ALA A 994 13.29 18.58 26.92
C ALA A 994 12.27 19.48 26.17
N TRP A 995 11.76 19.04 25.02
CA TRP A 995 10.72 19.76 24.27
C TRP A 995 9.38 19.82 25.01
N TYR A 996 9.07 18.80 25.82
CA TYR A 996 7.90 18.80 26.68
C TYR A 996 8.03 19.85 27.78
N GLU A 997 9.16 19.86 28.51
CA GLU A 997 9.45 20.83 29.58
C GLU A 997 9.47 22.29 29.07
N GLN A 998 9.97 22.50 27.84
CA GLN A 998 10.02 23.82 27.20
C GLN A 998 8.69 24.27 26.57
N GLY A 999 7.64 23.42 26.57
CA GLY A 999 6.35 23.72 25.94
C GLY A 999 6.38 23.77 24.40
N ILE A 1000 7.41 23.19 23.77
CA ILE A 1000 7.54 23.13 22.30
C ILE A 1000 6.56 22.10 21.72
N ILE A 1001 6.35 20.97 22.40
CA ILE A 1001 5.43 19.93 21.94
C ILE A 1001 4.00 20.48 21.81
N ASP A 1002 3.56 21.31 22.75
CA ASP A 1002 2.24 21.94 22.68
C ASP A 1002 2.10 22.83 21.44
N GLN A 1003 3.17 23.51 21.03
CA GLN A 1003 3.19 24.33 19.81
C GLN A 1003 3.13 23.47 18.54
N VAL A 1004 3.80 22.32 18.53
CA VAL A 1004 3.71 21.33 17.44
C VAL A 1004 2.28 20.78 17.35
N GLN A 1005 1.69 20.37 18.48
CA GLN A 1005 0.36 19.78 18.56
C GLN A 1005 -0.78 20.73 18.15
N LYS A 1006 -0.58 22.05 18.29
CA LYS A 1006 -1.49 23.07 17.74
C LYS A 1006 -1.62 22.98 16.22
N HIS A 1007 -0.55 22.57 15.53
CA HIS A 1007 -0.52 22.49 14.07
C HIS A 1007 -0.76 21.08 13.54
N LYS A 1008 -0.12 20.06 14.12
CA LYS A 1008 -0.14 18.67 13.63
C LYS A 1008 -0.09 17.66 14.78
N LEU A 1009 -0.66 16.47 14.56
CA LEU A 1009 -0.58 15.39 15.54
C LEU A 1009 0.82 14.77 15.58
N LEU A 1010 1.33 14.49 16.79
CA LEU A 1010 2.65 13.90 16.99
C LEU A 1010 2.55 12.39 17.23
N PHE A 1011 3.34 11.62 16.50
CA PHE A 1011 3.51 10.18 16.68
C PHE A 1011 4.99 9.85 16.83
N ILE A 1012 5.32 8.94 17.74
CA ILE A 1012 6.70 8.59 18.08
C ILE A 1012 6.92 7.10 17.83
N GLU A 1013 8.01 6.77 17.16
CA GLU A 1013 8.48 5.40 16.98
C GLU A 1013 9.03 4.86 18.32
N THR A 1014 8.61 3.65 18.70
CA THR A 1014 9.17 2.92 19.84
C THR A 1014 9.96 1.71 19.38
N GLN A 1015 10.72 1.07 20.27
CA GLN A 1015 11.45 -0.16 19.91
C GLN A 1015 10.49 -1.34 19.67
N ASP A 1016 9.28 -1.27 20.25
CA ASP A 1016 8.23 -2.27 20.05
C ASP A 1016 7.60 -2.18 18.65
N ALA A 1017 7.46 -3.33 18.01
CA ALA A 1017 6.92 -3.44 16.67
C ALA A 1017 5.40 -3.20 16.62
N ALA A 1018 4.66 -3.63 17.66
CA ALA A 1018 3.21 -3.50 17.69
C ALA A 1018 2.78 -2.04 17.86
N GLU A 1019 3.39 -1.34 18.83
CA GLU A 1019 3.17 0.10 19.02
C GLU A 1019 3.58 0.92 17.79
N THR A 1020 4.74 0.65 17.20
CA THR A 1020 5.20 1.35 15.98
C THR A 1020 4.23 1.17 14.82
N SER A 1021 3.66 -0.03 14.66
CA SER A 1021 2.67 -0.30 13.62
C SER A 1021 1.37 0.49 13.85
N LEU A 1022 0.94 0.60 15.10
CA LEU A 1022 -0.23 1.41 15.48
C LEU A 1022 0.03 2.91 15.28
N ALA A 1023 1.20 3.40 15.69
CA ALA A 1023 1.62 4.78 15.49
C ALA A 1023 1.64 5.16 14.00
N LEU A 1024 2.18 4.28 13.15
CA LEU A 1024 2.19 4.48 11.70
C LEU A 1024 0.78 4.50 11.10
N LEU A 1025 -0.08 3.57 11.50
CA LEU A 1025 -1.45 3.53 11.02
C LEU A 1025 -2.21 4.82 11.37
N ASN A 1026 -2.03 5.31 12.60
CA ASN A 1026 -2.65 6.55 13.04
C ASN A 1026 -2.04 7.80 12.37
N TYR A 1027 -0.73 7.78 12.09
CA TYR A 1027 -0.05 8.80 11.30
C TYR A 1027 -0.65 8.92 9.90
N GLN A 1028 -0.83 7.80 9.20
CA GLN A 1028 -1.43 7.77 7.86
C GLN A 1028 -2.87 8.30 7.90
N LYS A 1029 -3.69 7.83 8.84
CA LYS A 1029 -5.07 8.32 9.05
C LYS A 1029 -5.13 9.82 9.30
N ALA A 1030 -4.22 10.35 10.11
CA ALA A 1030 -4.17 11.78 10.43
C ALA A 1030 -3.80 12.65 9.21
N CYS A 1031 -2.93 12.15 8.33
CA CYS A 1031 -2.59 12.79 7.07
C CYS A 1031 -3.78 12.77 6.09
N GLU A 1032 -4.52 11.66 6.00
CA GLU A 1032 -5.68 11.55 5.10
C GLU A 1032 -6.90 12.36 5.55
N ASN A 1033 -7.07 12.53 6.86
CA ASN A 1033 -8.20 13.25 7.45
C ASN A 1033 -7.98 14.78 7.52
N GLY A 1034 -6.90 15.30 6.92
CA GLY A 1034 -6.65 16.74 6.77
C GLY A 1034 -6.12 17.47 8.00
N ARG A 1035 -5.85 16.77 9.12
CA ARG A 1035 -5.22 17.38 10.31
C ARG A 1035 -3.70 17.48 10.17
N GLY A 1036 -3.10 16.57 9.40
CA GLY A 1036 -1.66 16.45 9.25
C GLY A 1036 -0.98 15.83 10.48
N ALA A 1037 0.20 15.28 10.28
CA ALA A 1037 0.91 14.56 11.32
C ALA A 1037 2.43 14.70 11.21
N VAL A 1038 3.10 14.53 12.35
CA VAL A 1038 4.54 14.47 12.49
C VAL A 1038 4.90 13.11 13.04
N LEU A 1039 5.78 12.39 12.34
CA LEU A 1039 6.33 11.12 12.81
C LEU A 1039 7.77 11.34 13.25
N LEU A 1040 8.04 11.19 14.55
CA LEU A 1040 9.40 11.15 15.09
C LEU A 1040 9.90 9.71 15.06
N SER A 1041 11.00 9.49 14.35
CA SER A 1041 11.55 8.16 14.06
C SER A 1041 13.07 8.19 14.15
N VAL A 1042 13.71 7.01 14.09
CA VAL A 1042 15.16 6.89 14.15
C VAL A 1042 15.72 6.49 12.78
N ALA A 1043 16.81 7.12 12.35
CA ALA A 1043 17.42 6.90 11.03
C ALA A 1043 17.98 5.47 10.81
N ARG A 1044 18.11 4.69 11.88
CA ARG A 1044 18.49 3.27 11.89
C ARG A 1044 17.39 2.39 12.52
N GLY A 1045 16.19 2.96 12.68
CA GLY A 1045 15.01 2.29 13.22
C GLY A 1045 14.25 1.54 12.13
N LYS A 1046 13.19 0.83 12.51
CA LYS A 1046 12.42 -0.04 11.60
C LYS A 1046 11.69 0.78 10.53
N VAL A 1047 11.19 1.95 10.92
CA VAL A 1047 10.46 2.88 10.05
C VAL A 1047 11.35 3.36 8.89
N SER A 1048 12.63 3.60 9.17
CA SER A 1048 13.62 4.06 8.18
C SER A 1048 14.01 3.03 7.12
N GLU A 1049 13.65 1.75 7.32
CA GLU A 1049 14.03 0.65 6.43
C GLU A 1049 12.85 0.08 5.63
N GLY A 1050 11.73 -0.24 6.27
CA GLY A 1050 10.68 -1.07 5.66
C GLY A 1050 9.41 -0.36 5.22
N ILE A 1051 9.26 0.94 5.49
CA ILE A 1051 7.98 1.63 5.33
C ILE A 1051 8.03 2.70 4.24
N ASP A 1052 7.04 2.65 3.34
CA ASP A 1052 6.91 3.61 2.26
C ASP A 1052 5.97 4.75 2.63
N PHE A 1053 6.49 5.97 2.57
CA PHE A 1053 5.70 7.20 2.63
C PHE A 1053 5.28 7.56 1.21
N ASP A 1054 4.02 7.27 0.89
CA ASP A 1054 3.43 7.55 -0.41
C ASP A 1054 2.88 8.98 -0.50
N HIS A 1055 3.22 9.70 -1.57
CA HIS A 1055 2.74 11.05 -1.88
C HIS A 1055 2.70 12.02 -0.68
N HIS A 1056 1.51 12.29 -0.14
CA HIS A 1056 1.30 13.30 0.89
C HIS A 1056 1.69 12.85 2.30
N PHE A 1057 2.08 11.57 2.48
CA PHE A 1057 2.56 11.06 3.76
C PHE A 1057 3.97 11.56 4.12
N GLY A 1058 4.73 12.16 3.21
CA GLY A 1058 6.11 12.57 3.49
C GLY A 1058 6.51 13.86 2.78
N ARG A 1059 5.71 14.93 2.90
CA ARG A 1059 5.94 16.21 2.18
C ARG A 1059 7.22 16.92 2.61
N ALA A 1060 7.63 16.74 3.87
CA ALA A 1060 8.94 17.12 4.33
C ALA A 1060 9.57 16.01 5.16
N VAL A 1061 10.82 15.69 4.86
CA VAL A 1061 11.64 14.79 5.66
C VAL A 1061 12.76 15.60 6.29
N ILE A 1062 12.83 15.57 7.62
CA ILE A 1062 13.83 16.30 8.41
C ILE A 1062 14.78 15.30 9.04
N MET A 1063 16.06 15.39 8.69
CA MET A 1063 17.13 14.61 9.28
C MET A 1063 17.80 15.43 10.39
N PHE A 1064 17.50 15.11 11.65
CA PHE A 1064 18.12 15.75 12.82
C PHE A 1064 19.48 15.14 13.11
N GLY A 1065 20.53 15.88 12.74
CA GLY A 1065 21.91 15.44 12.95
C GLY A 1065 22.41 14.43 11.92
N VAL A 1066 23.68 14.04 12.06
CA VAL A 1066 24.30 13.01 11.20
C VAL A 1066 24.20 11.64 11.89
N PRO A 1067 23.62 10.61 11.24
CA PRO A 1067 23.32 9.31 11.87
C PRO A 1067 24.56 8.41 11.96
N TYR A 1068 25.57 8.82 12.71
CA TYR A 1068 26.75 8.00 13.01
C TYR A 1068 26.40 6.82 13.90
N VAL A 1069 27.04 5.67 13.65
CA VAL A 1069 27.07 4.54 14.59
C VAL A 1069 27.83 4.97 15.85
N TYR A 1070 27.54 4.32 16.97
CA TYR A 1070 28.30 4.48 18.20
C TYR A 1070 29.78 4.12 17.99
N THR A 1071 30.64 5.14 17.93
CA THR A 1071 32.07 5.03 17.57
C THR A 1071 32.93 4.40 18.66
N GLN A 1072 32.44 4.36 19.90
CA GLN A 1072 33.15 3.73 21.02
C GLN A 1072 32.96 2.21 21.06
N SER A 1073 32.00 1.66 20.29
CA SER A 1073 31.80 0.22 20.17
C SER A 1073 33.09 -0.48 19.73
N LYS A 1074 33.47 -1.52 20.47
CA LYS A 1074 34.69 -2.29 20.20
C LYS A 1074 34.59 -3.09 18.90
N ILE A 1075 33.40 -3.59 18.57
CA ILE A 1075 33.12 -4.29 17.31
C ILE A 1075 33.39 -3.36 16.12
N LEU A 1076 32.89 -2.12 16.17
CA LEU A 1076 33.11 -1.16 15.10
C LEU A 1076 34.59 -0.79 14.96
N LYS A 1077 35.30 -0.57 16.07
CA LYS A 1077 36.74 -0.28 16.04
C LYS A 1077 37.54 -1.41 15.40
N ALA A 1078 37.28 -2.66 15.82
CA ALA A 1078 37.92 -3.83 15.22
C ALA A 1078 37.62 -3.95 13.71
N ARG A 1079 36.37 -3.63 13.29
CA ARG A 1079 36.00 -3.59 11.87
C ARG A 1079 36.75 -2.49 11.11
N LEU A 1080 36.86 -1.30 11.69
CA LEU A 1080 37.57 -0.17 11.07
C LEU A 1080 39.06 -0.47 10.90
N GLU A 1081 39.70 -1.06 11.92
CA GLU A 1081 41.09 -1.54 11.84
C GLU A 1081 41.25 -2.59 10.73
N TYR A 1082 40.34 -3.55 10.65
CA TYR A 1082 40.34 -4.57 9.60
C TYR A 1082 40.21 -3.97 8.19
N LEU A 1083 39.26 -3.05 7.99
CA LEU A 1083 39.04 -2.38 6.71
C LEU A 1083 40.24 -1.51 6.29
N ARG A 1084 40.91 -0.89 7.27
CA ARG A 1084 42.14 -0.11 7.04
C ARG A 1084 43.29 -1.01 6.60
N ASP A 1085 43.51 -2.12 7.29
CA ASP A 1085 44.67 -2.96 7.09
C ASP A 1085 44.55 -3.85 5.83
N GLN A 1086 43.36 -4.36 5.53
CA GLN A 1086 43.14 -5.25 4.37
C GLN A 1086 42.75 -4.49 3.09
N TYR A 1087 41.81 -3.55 3.20
CA TYR A 1087 41.20 -2.88 2.04
C TYR A 1087 41.67 -1.42 1.88
N GLN A 1088 42.59 -0.94 2.73
CA GLN A 1088 43.12 0.43 2.71
C GLN A 1088 42.03 1.50 2.82
N ILE A 1089 40.91 1.18 3.46
CA ILE A 1089 39.81 2.12 3.67
C ILE A 1089 40.06 2.87 4.98
N ARG A 1090 40.18 4.20 4.90
CA ARG A 1090 40.36 5.05 6.09
C ARG A 1090 39.13 4.98 6.99
N GLU A 1091 39.36 5.04 8.30
CA GLU A 1091 38.30 4.88 9.30
C GLU A 1091 37.19 5.94 9.14
N ASN A 1092 37.58 7.22 8.99
CA ASN A 1092 36.64 8.32 8.79
C ASN A 1092 35.88 8.21 7.45
N ASP A 1093 36.49 7.58 6.44
CA ASP A 1093 35.84 7.40 5.14
C ASP A 1093 34.69 6.41 5.23
N PHE A 1094 34.89 5.30 5.93
CA PHE A 1094 33.83 4.32 6.21
C PHE A 1094 32.74 4.89 7.11
N LEU A 1095 33.10 5.56 8.22
CA LEU A 1095 32.11 6.17 9.11
C LEU A 1095 31.23 7.19 8.40
N THR A 1096 31.82 8.00 7.53
CA THR A 1096 31.07 8.99 6.75
C THR A 1096 30.23 8.33 5.67
N PHE A 1097 30.76 7.31 4.99
CA PHE A 1097 30.01 6.51 4.03
C PHE A 1097 28.75 5.90 4.66
N ASP A 1098 28.91 5.18 5.78
CA ASP A 1098 27.79 4.53 6.46
C ASP A 1098 26.75 5.55 6.97
N ALA A 1099 27.19 6.70 7.49
CA ALA A 1099 26.28 7.75 7.93
C ALA A 1099 25.52 8.40 6.76
N MET A 1100 26.17 8.70 5.64
CA MET A 1100 25.52 9.30 4.47
C MET A 1100 24.56 8.33 3.79
N ARG A 1101 24.91 7.03 3.74
CA ARG A 1101 24.03 5.95 3.27
C ARG A 1101 22.69 5.96 4.01
N HIS A 1102 22.71 5.93 5.35
CA HIS A 1102 21.48 5.94 6.16
C HIS A 1102 20.74 7.28 6.06
N ALA A 1103 21.45 8.41 6.02
CA ALA A 1103 20.83 9.71 5.87
C ALA A 1103 20.08 9.83 4.53
N ALA A 1104 20.73 9.42 3.44
CA ALA A 1104 20.16 9.42 2.10
C ALA A 1104 18.99 8.43 1.98
N GLN A 1105 19.07 7.26 2.62
CA GLN A 1105 17.97 6.30 2.65
C GLN A 1105 16.72 6.92 3.28
N CYS A 1106 16.86 7.56 4.44
CA CYS A 1106 15.75 8.19 5.14
C CYS A 1106 15.13 9.32 4.30
N VAL A 1107 15.98 10.21 3.77
CA VAL A 1107 15.57 11.38 2.99
C VAL A 1107 14.98 10.98 1.63
N GLY A 1108 15.51 9.92 1.01
CA GLY A 1108 15.02 9.38 -0.25
C GLY A 1108 13.59 8.84 -0.18
N ARG A 1109 13.04 8.61 1.02
CA ARG A 1109 11.65 8.19 1.20
C ARG A 1109 10.63 9.29 0.91
N ALA A 1110 11.06 10.56 0.81
CA ALA A 1110 10.21 11.70 0.48
C ALA A 1110 9.68 11.68 -0.97
N LEU A 1111 10.24 10.83 -1.85
CA LEU A 1111 9.89 10.80 -3.26
C LEU A 1111 9.52 9.38 -3.71
N ARG A 1112 8.31 9.21 -4.26
CA ARG A 1112 7.85 7.92 -4.82
C ARG A 1112 7.60 7.90 -6.31
N GLY A 1113 7.54 9.06 -6.95
CA GLY A 1113 7.38 9.17 -8.40
C GLY A 1113 7.68 10.58 -8.89
N LYS A 1114 7.77 10.76 -10.21
CA LYS A 1114 8.03 12.09 -10.80
C LYS A 1114 6.86 13.08 -10.63
N THR A 1115 5.66 12.57 -10.38
CA THR A 1115 4.49 13.40 -10.04
C THR A 1115 4.47 13.82 -8.58
N ASP A 1116 5.28 13.17 -7.74
CA ASP A 1116 5.39 13.48 -6.33
C ASP A 1116 6.38 14.61 -6.08
N TYR A 1117 6.34 15.21 -4.90
CA TYR A 1117 7.30 16.24 -4.51
C TYR A 1117 7.50 16.27 -3.00
N GLY A 1118 8.73 16.61 -2.58
CA GLY A 1118 9.12 16.59 -1.17
C GLY A 1118 10.28 17.53 -0.85
N ILE A 1119 10.25 18.08 0.35
CA ILE A 1119 11.35 18.86 0.94
C ILE A 1119 12.25 17.90 1.73
N MET A 1120 13.56 18.07 1.57
CA MET A 1120 14.58 17.22 2.15
C MET A 1120 15.51 18.09 3.01
N VAL A 1121 15.29 18.09 4.32
CA VAL A 1121 16.01 18.97 5.25
C VAL A 1121 17.11 18.19 5.97
N PHE A 1122 18.35 18.62 5.80
CA PHE A 1122 19.51 18.14 6.54
C PHE A 1122 19.83 19.13 7.67
N ALA A 1123 19.38 18.86 8.89
CA ALA A 1123 19.54 19.74 10.04
C ALA A 1123 20.84 19.41 10.80
N ASP A 1124 21.98 19.75 10.21
CA ASP A 1124 23.30 19.76 10.86
C ASP A 1124 24.30 20.52 9.99
N LYS A 1125 25.09 21.43 10.58
CA LYS A 1125 26.17 22.15 9.88
C LYS A 1125 27.17 21.20 9.18
N ARG A 1126 27.35 19.98 9.69
CA ARG A 1126 28.31 19.02 9.13
C ARG A 1126 27.94 18.56 7.72
N PHE A 1127 26.67 18.54 7.33
CA PHE A 1127 26.27 18.14 5.96
C PHE A 1127 26.78 19.11 4.88
N ALA A 1128 27.08 20.36 5.25
CA ALA A 1128 27.66 21.36 4.34
C ALA A 1128 29.12 21.07 3.94
N ARG A 1129 29.82 20.23 4.70
CA ARG A 1129 31.23 19.92 4.42
C ARG A 1129 31.37 19.05 3.18
N ALA A 1130 32.38 19.33 2.36
CA ALA A 1130 32.64 18.63 1.11
C ALA A 1130 32.76 17.10 1.27
N ASP A 1131 33.39 16.62 2.35
CA ASP A 1131 33.58 15.17 2.63
C ASP A 1131 32.27 14.38 2.82
N LYS A 1132 31.20 15.07 3.20
CA LYS A 1132 29.86 14.50 3.42
C LYS A 1132 28.97 14.76 2.22
N ARG A 1133 28.95 16.02 1.75
CA ARG A 1133 28.15 16.45 0.60
C ARG A 1133 28.42 15.60 -0.63
N SER A 1134 29.68 15.26 -0.90
CA SER A 1134 30.07 14.43 -2.06
C SER A 1134 29.65 12.96 -1.96
N LYS A 1135 29.30 12.46 -0.77
CA LYS A 1135 28.85 11.08 -0.52
C LYS A 1135 27.32 10.94 -0.49
N ILE A 1136 26.57 12.03 -0.64
CA ILE A 1136 25.12 11.97 -0.85
C ILE A 1136 24.85 11.39 -2.25
N PRO A 1137 23.75 10.70 -2.54
CA PRO A 1137 23.42 10.30 -3.92
C PRO A 1137 23.39 11.48 -4.88
N ARG A 1138 23.92 11.27 -6.09
CA ARG A 1138 24.08 12.33 -7.09
C ARG A 1138 22.77 13.03 -7.44
N TRP A 1139 21.69 12.25 -7.58
CA TRP A 1139 20.36 12.78 -7.90
C TRP A 1139 19.82 13.75 -6.83
N ILE A 1140 20.33 13.73 -5.60
CA ILE A 1140 20.06 14.75 -4.58
C ILE A 1140 21.06 15.91 -4.69
N GLN A 1141 22.35 15.60 -4.87
CA GLN A 1141 23.41 16.61 -4.95
C GLN A 1141 23.19 17.63 -6.06
N GLU A 1142 22.69 17.21 -7.23
CA GLU A 1142 22.42 18.09 -8.38
C GLU A 1142 21.41 19.21 -8.05
N HIS A 1143 20.53 18.97 -7.08
CA HIS A 1143 19.55 19.95 -6.62
C HIS A 1143 19.98 20.70 -5.36
N LEU A 1144 21.06 20.27 -4.70
CA LEU A 1144 21.64 20.94 -3.53
C LEU A 1144 22.61 22.03 -3.98
N LYS A 1145 22.07 23.20 -4.35
CA LYS A 1145 22.83 24.39 -4.76
C LYS A 1145 23.60 24.98 -3.57
N ASP A 1146 24.69 25.70 -3.84
CA ASP A 1146 25.54 26.28 -2.78
C ASP A 1146 24.79 27.25 -1.86
N GLY A 1147 23.83 28.01 -2.41
CA GLY A 1147 22.96 28.88 -1.61
C GLY A 1147 22.03 28.14 -0.65
N LEU A 1148 21.86 26.82 -0.78
CA LEU A 1148 21.02 25.98 0.09
C LEU A 1148 21.85 25.18 1.11
N CYS A 1149 23.17 25.34 1.14
CA CYS A 1149 24.07 24.54 1.98
C CYS A 1149 24.32 25.09 3.39
N ASN A 1150 23.93 26.33 3.67
CA ASN A 1150 24.22 26.99 4.94
C ASN A 1150 23.07 27.94 5.32
N LEU A 1151 21.86 27.41 5.41
CA LEU A 1151 20.66 28.19 5.74
C LEU A 1151 20.46 28.33 7.26
N SER A 1152 19.82 29.42 7.67
CA SER A 1152 19.13 29.55 8.96
C SER A 1152 17.73 28.90 8.92
N THR A 1153 17.08 28.76 10.07
CA THR A 1153 15.70 28.22 10.16
C THR A 1153 14.72 29.06 9.34
N ASP A 1154 14.71 30.38 9.53
CA ASP A 1154 13.82 31.30 8.80
C ASP A 1154 14.03 31.26 7.28
N GLU A 1155 15.29 31.24 6.83
CA GLU A 1155 15.63 31.15 5.40
C GLU A 1155 15.13 29.82 4.81
N ALA A 1156 15.32 28.72 5.52
CA ALA A 1156 14.84 27.40 5.11
C ALA A 1156 13.31 27.36 4.98
N VAL A 1157 12.60 28.02 5.88
CA VAL A 1157 11.14 28.15 5.84
C VAL A 1157 10.68 28.98 4.64
N GLN A 1158 11.37 30.07 4.32
CA GLN A 1158 11.06 30.89 3.14
C GLN A 1158 11.25 30.12 1.83
N VAL A 1159 12.37 29.40 1.70
CA VAL A 1159 12.63 28.51 0.55
C VAL A 1159 11.54 27.44 0.45
N SER A 1160 11.18 26.82 1.57
CA SER A 1160 10.15 25.78 1.64
C SER A 1160 8.76 26.30 1.23
N LYS A 1161 8.36 27.49 1.73
CA LYS A 1161 7.09 28.14 1.32
C LYS A 1161 7.05 28.40 -0.18
N ARG A 1162 8.15 28.90 -0.76
CA ARG A 1162 8.25 29.16 -2.21
C ARG A 1162 8.13 27.86 -3.01
N PHE A 1163 8.86 26.83 -2.59
CA PHE A 1163 8.86 25.52 -3.22
C PHE A 1163 7.46 24.89 -3.22
N LEU A 1164 6.80 24.83 -2.06
CA LEU A 1164 5.46 24.23 -1.92
C LEU A 1164 4.42 24.97 -2.77
N ARG A 1165 4.46 26.31 -2.81
CA ARG A 1165 3.54 27.11 -3.65
C ARG A 1165 3.74 26.85 -5.15
N GLN A 1166 4.99 26.65 -5.58
CA GLN A 1166 5.30 26.33 -6.97
C GLN A 1166 4.86 24.89 -7.32
N MET A 1167 5.07 23.93 -6.42
CA MET A 1167 4.72 22.53 -6.64
C MET A 1167 3.22 22.24 -6.49
N ALA A 1168 2.48 23.09 -5.79
CA ALA A 1168 1.02 23.01 -5.67
C ALA A 1168 0.27 23.41 -6.95
N GLN A 1169 0.95 23.96 -7.96
CA GLN A 1169 0.35 24.26 -9.27
C GLN A 1169 -0.03 22.97 -10.01
N PRO A 1170 -1.10 22.99 -10.84
CA PRO A 1170 -1.47 21.83 -11.64
C PRO A 1170 -0.30 21.45 -12.57
N PHE A 1171 0.06 20.17 -12.56
CA PHE A 1171 1.11 19.61 -13.40
C PHE A 1171 0.53 18.46 -14.20
N SER A 1172 0.43 18.67 -15.50
CA SER A 1172 -0.21 17.72 -16.41
C SER A 1172 0.82 16.72 -16.94
N ARG A 1173 0.32 15.70 -17.63
CA ARG A 1173 1.19 14.74 -18.32
C ARG A 1173 1.93 15.39 -19.50
N GLU A 1174 1.30 16.35 -20.17
CA GLU A 1174 1.86 17.00 -21.35
C GLU A 1174 3.15 17.75 -21.02
N ASP A 1175 3.22 18.34 -19.82
CA ASP A 1175 4.42 19.02 -19.30
C ASP A 1175 5.61 18.08 -19.11
N GLN A 1176 5.38 16.76 -19.02
CA GLN A 1176 6.41 15.74 -18.83
C GLN A 1176 6.91 15.14 -20.14
N LEU A 1177 6.08 15.16 -21.20
CA LEU A 1177 6.36 14.49 -22.47
C LEU A 1177 7.56 15.13 -23.19
N GLY A 1178 8.47 14.30 -23.68
CA GLY A 1178 9.70 14.73 -24.36
C GLY A 1178 10.84 15.18 -23.43
N LEU A 1179 10.60 15.29 -22.12
CA LEU A 1179 11.63 15.63 -21.13
C LEU A 1179 11.84 14.48 -20.14
N SER A 1180 10.89 14.29 -19.22
CA SER A 1180 10.97 13.30 -18.16
C SER A 1180 10.19 12.02 -18.45
N LEU A 1181 9.31 12.05 -19.45
CA LEU A 1181 8.50 10.93 -19.92
C LEU A 1181 8.63 10.83 -21.44
N LEU A 1182 8.95 9.64 -21.95
CA LEU A 1182 9.18 9.38 -23.37
C LEU A 1182 8.16 8.39 -23.93
N THR A 1183 7.73 8.62 -25.16
CA THR A 1183 7.00 7.63 -25.97
C THR A 1183 7.98 6.71 -26.71
N VAL A 1184 7.49 5.57 -27.21
CA VAL A 1184 8.30 4.65 -28.02
C VAL A 1184 8.84 5.32 -29.28
N GLU A 1185 8.02 6.09 -29.98
CA GLU A 1185 8.41 6.84 -31.18
C GLU A 1185 9.51 7.87 -30.89
N GLN A 1186 9.44 8.56 -29.74
CA GLN A 1186 10.48 9.51 -29.31
C GLN A 1186 11.81 8.82 -28.99
N LEU A 1187 11.77 7.57 -28.51
CA LEU A 1187 12.97 6.78 -28.24
C LEU A 1187 13.65 6.32 -29.53
N ASP A 1188 12.91 6.11 -30.62
CA ASP A 1188 13.50 5.67 -31.89
C ASP A 1188 14.28 6.77 -32.61
N GLN A 1189 14.06 8.04 -32.26
CA GLN A 1189 14.83 9.16 -32.76
C GLN A 1189 16.30 9.09 -32.29
N GLU A 1190 17.25 9.14 -33.24
CA GLU A 1190 18.70 9.07 -32.94
C GLU A 1190 19.17 10.18 -31.98
N ASP A 1191 18.62 11.39 -32.13
CA ASP A 1191 18.99 12.53 -31.27
C ASP A 1191 18.62 12.29 -29.80
N THR A 1192 17.48 11.63 -29.55
CA THR A 1192 17.09 11.21 -28.20
C THR A 1192 18.06 10.18 -27.66
N LYS A 1193 18.44 9.17 -28.45
CA LYS A 1193 19.44 8.15 -28.05
C LYS A 1193 20.80 8.76 -27.73
N LYS A 1194 21.29 9.71 -28.55
CA LYS A 1194 22.54 10.46 -28.30
C LYS A 1194 22.47 11.28 -27.01
N LYS A 1195 21.36 11.98 -26.77
CA LYS A 1195 21.12 12.72 -25.51
C LYS A 1195 21.12 11.78 -24.31
N LEU A 1196 20.49 10.61 -24.43
CA LEU A 1196 20.46 9.61 -23.36
C LEU A 1196 21.86 9.08 -23.04
N GLN A 1197 22.64 8.71 -24.07
CA GLN A 1197 24.03 8.25 -23.89
C GLN A 1197 24.92 9.29 -23.22
N SER A 1198 24.79 10.57 -23.58
CA SER A 1198 25.58 11.65 -22.96
C SER A 1198 25.30 11.86 -21.46
N ARG A 1199 24.15 11.40 -20.98
CA ARG A 1199 23.74 11.50 -19.57
C ARG A 1199 24.18 10.31 -18.74
N MET A 1200 24.58 9.21 -19.38
CA MET A 1200 25.14 8.06 -18.70
C MET A 1200 26.56 8.40 -18.27
N GLN A 1201 26.86 8.21 -16.98
CA GLN A 1201 28.21 8.40 -16.47
C GLN A 1201 28.69 7.09 -15.85
N TYR A 1202 29.81 6.61 -16.38
CA TYR A 1202 30.53 5.46 -15.86
C TYR A 1202 31.42 5.91 -14.70
N VAL A 1203 31.42 5.12 -13.62
CA VAL A 1203 32.29 5.32 -12.45
C VAL A 1203 33.56 4.50 -12.60
#